data_AF-A0A2N2XW71-F1
#
_entry.id   AF-A0A2N2XW71-F1
#
_cell.length_a   1.000
_cell.length_b   1.000
_cell.length_c   1.000
_cell.angle_alpha   90.00
_cell.angle_beta   90.00
_cell.angle_gamma   90.00
#
_symmetry.space_group_name_H-M   'P 1'
#
loop_
_entity.id
_entity.type
_entity.pdbx_description
1 polymer ?
#
loop_
_entity_poly.entity_id
_entity_poly.type
_entity_poly.pdbx_seq_one_letter_code
_entity_poly.pdbx_strand_id
1 'polypeptide(L)'
;MRFLNRKKKIFLITFVSILLLGVSLWHFTSIGDLVKKETAQLLKTEFIPIQNMTLESRDVFAQKDSTYKHFREHFRFHFQTIALAHFPDSSKLIVISEPPPHFEVDSIKSIFAEFNHSVEIVKHSMGYDGFVKDIVISIANATDENIDLRVKKLSKLLYLSDYKPVVTNLPVKEDRVYFSKDNLDYQISLYEFNQWFIEDQEVFIDLQDTTQKFTVDKIFKTRKRGVFFSENPGFVAWAIEKKSDLKDQLDYIRQFTLDADLILGALADSSMLVIIGREREASLTNLPPLQVESILLLASVTEKELSQSLDVNDFLAGKMKSGRDWCPTYLSRELENTEFGHLMTITDIFLKDWSENGTIQESNYRYPEPPYYPFAQPLFKMLGINELVYNWNTADAMYAIDLDQITIYTLNRTGSLPVSYFNSPESGKSIGRSYEKKAYNYFATLGNTDLARVVQYTALYQLFMDNGISYKGETYNAFPKNKPYLLLTPVKNVLNLFKTLTDQQIAFVSDSVTSKTFKGYHRSKLEEQLQKNEQQYNYTYSQDQKERIIEDYLKNSKELLRKEFVTVRNLLKKMSDSELNSLAKILAYPRGERIKTQEMYQIFLKSRKVRDLINHIGKNNLDLLGLNLQDVKNYFVNSLAGSSAKYLKTPSVIITFNDFYTTGGHNLSSKISRVKTMKNYKRASSGGSDYVADNSTPSNNNPKTTQPTTTKSKTSKTKSTKTTTTTTTSKPTAKSTPTVRKRTAVIPATQRGKRGL
;
A
#
# COMPACT_ATOMS: atom_id res chain seq x y z
N MET A 1 -61.54 59.38 0.05
CA MET A 1 -60.83 58.16 -0.39
C MET A 1 -60.33 58.30 -1.85
N ARG A 2 -59.57 59.37 -2.12
CA ARG A 2 -58.77 59.56 -3.34
C ARG A 2 -57.30 59.53 -2.92
N PHE A 3 -56.41 59.15 -3.83
CA PHE A 3 -54.96 58.94 -3.64
C PHE A 3 -54.51 57.55 -3.17
N LEU A 4 -54.92 56.49 -3.88
CA LEU A 4 -53.94 55.43 -4.12
C LEU A 4 -53.00 55.88 -5.25
N ASN A 5 -51.76 56.13 -4.85
CA ASN A 5 -50.64 56.63 -5.64
C ASN A 5 -50.57 55.95 -7.02
N ARG A 6 -50.53 56.74 -8.12
CA ARG A 6 -50.56 56.26 -9.52
C ARG A 6 -49.50 55.18 -9.80
N LYS A 7 -48.36 55.24 -9.08
CA LYS A 7 -47.31 54.22 -9.09
C LYS A 7 -47.75 52.86 -8.55
N LYS A 8 -48.57 52.81 -7.50
CA LYS A 8 -49.11 51.54 -6.95
C LYS A 8 -50.14 50.89 -7.87
N LYS A 9 -50.94 51.69 -8.60
CA LYS A 9 -51.88 51.16 -9.61
C LYS A 9 -51.16 50.59 -10.83
N ILE A 10 -50.12 51.28 -11.33
CA ILE A 10 -49.31 50.76 -12.43
C ILE A 10 -48.62 49.47 -11.97
N PHE A 11 -47.98 49.46 -10.80
CA PHE A 11 -47.34 48.25 -10.27
C PHE A 11 -48.33 47.08 -10.09
N LEU A 12 -49.54 47.34 -9.58
CA LEU A 12 -50.57 46.30 -9.42
C LEU A 12 -51.06 45.77 -10.78
N ILE A 13 -51.26 46.64 -11.78
CA ILE A 13 -51.69 46.22 -13.12
C ILE A 13 -50.58 45.44 -13.81
N THR A 14 -49.32 45.90 -13.75
CA THR A 14 -48.18 45.17 -14.31
C THR A 14 -48.00 43.81 -13.62
N PHE A 15 -48.14 43.77 -12.30
CA PHE A 15 -48.07 42.53 -11.53
C PHE A 15 -49.21 41.56 -11.89
N VAL A 16 -50.45 42.04 -12.00
CA VAL A 16 -51.62 41.23 -12.38
C VAL A 16 -51.55 40.78 -13.84
N SER A 17 -51.03 41.60 -14.75
CA SER A 17 -50.81 41.22 -16.15
C SER A 17 -49.69 40.18 -16.29
N ILE A 18 -48.61 40.28 -15.52
CA ILE A 18 -47.57 39.24 -15.44
C ILE A 18 -48.14 37.96 -14.85
N LEU A 19 -49.03 38.06 -13.85
CA LEU A 19 -49.71 36.91 -13.25
C LEU A 19 -50.66 36.22 -14.25
N LEU A 20 -51.46 36.99 -14.99
CA LEU A 20 -52.40 36.48 -16.00
C LEU A 20 -51.69 35.87 -17.21
N LEU A 21 -50.62 36.51 -17.70
CA LEU A 21 -49.74 35.92 -18.73
C LEU A 21 -49.07 34.64 -18.22
N GLY A 22 -48.62 34.62 -16.96
CA GLY A 22 -48.07 33.42 -16.31
C GLY A 22 -49.05 32.26 -16.22
N VAL A 23 -50.35 32.54 -16.02
CA VAL A 23 -51.40 31.51 -15.98
C VAL A 23 -51.73 30.96 -17.37
N SER A 24 -51.73 31.79 -18.43
CA SER A 24 -51.94 31.29 -19.81
C SER A 24 -50.70 30.61 -20.41
N LEU A 25 -49.49 30.94 -19.95
CA LEU A 25 -48.23 30.37 -20.42
C LEU A 25 -47.85 29.06 -19.71
N TRP A 26 -48.62 28.63 -18.71
CA TRP A 26 -48.39 27.38 -17.97
C TRP A 26 -48.43 26.13 -18.89
N HIS A 27 -49.05 26.21 -20.07
CA HIS A 27 -49.06 25.11 -21.05
C HIS A 27 -47.83 25.06 -21.97
N PHE A 28 -46.93 26.04 -21.93
CA PHE A 28 -45.65 26.00 -22.64
C PHE A 28 -44.51 25.86 -21.63
N THR A 29 -44.07 24.62 -21.41
CA THR A 29 -43.01 24.27 -20.44
C THR A 29 -41.72 25.06 -20.63
N SER A 30 -41.38 25.47 -21.86
CA SER A 30 -40.20 26.27 -22.18
C SER A 30 -40.25 27.72 -21.68
N ILE A 31 -41.43 28.34 -21.61
CA ILE A 31 -41.57 29.75 -21.18
C ILE A 31 -41.56 29.83 -19.65
N GLY A 32 -42.09 28.80 -18.97
CA GLY A 32 -42.02 28.68 -17.52
C GLY A 32 -40.59 28.65 -16.98
N ASP A 33 -39.69 27.89 -17.60
CA ASP A 33 -38.28 27.84 -17.21
C ASP A 33 -37.55 29.16 -17.47
N LEU A 34 -37.85 29.84 -18.58
CA LEU A 34 -37.28 31.16 -18.86
C LEU A 34 -37.66 32.19 -17.80
N VAL A 35 -38.95 32.27 -17.45
CA VAL A 35 -39.46 33.19 -16.41
C VAL A 35 -38.86 32.87 -15.04
N LYS A 36 -38.78 31.58 -14.68
CA LYS A 36 -38.15 31.15 -13.42
C LYS A 36 -36.66 31.52 -13.39
N LYS A 37 -35.94 31.34 -14.50
CA LYS A 37 -34.52 31.69 -14.60
C LYS A 37 -34.30 33.18 -14.42
N GLU A 38 -35.07 34.02 -15.10
CA GLU A 38 -34.98 35.49 -14.93
C GLU A 38 -35.36 35.92 -13.50
N THR A 39 -36.39 35.30 -12.93
CA THR A 39 -36.81 35.58 -11.54
C THR A 39 -35.72 35.20 -10.55
N ALA A 40 -35.10 34.02 -10.71
CA ALA A 40 -34.02 33.55 -9.86
C ALA A 40 -32.80 34.48 -9.94
N GLN A 41 -32.44 34.92 -11.15
CA GLN A 41 -31.38 35.89 -11.38
C GLN A 41 -31.68 37.24 -10.71
N LEU A 42 -32.92 37.73 -10.80
CA LEU A 42 -33.35 38.99 -10.18
C LEU A 42 -33.35 38.92 -8.64
N LEU A 43 -33.76 37.78 -8.08
CA LEU A 43 -33.80 37.53 -6.64
C LEU A 43 -32.47 37.05 -6.05
N LYS A 44 -31.45 36.79 -6.89
CA LYS A 44 -30.18 36.14 -6.51
C LYS A 44 -30.43 34.82 -5.76
N THR A 45 -31.42 34.07 -6.22
CA THR A 45 -31.75 32.73 -5.73
C THR A 45 -31.29 31.70 -6.74
N GLU A 46 -31.19 30.45 -6.30
CA GLU A 46 -30.88 29.36 -7.20
C GLU A 46 -32.04 29.06 -8.15
N PHE A 47 -31.74 28.94 -9.44
CA PHE A 47 -32.69 28.46 -10.43
C PHE A 47 -32.70 26.92 -10.44
N ILE A 48 -33.85 26.31 -10.15
CA ILE A 48 -34.05 24.86 -10.27
C ILE A 48 -34.95 24.60 -11.49
N PRO A 49 -34.48 23.86 -12.51
CA PRO A 49 -35.29 23.47 -13.66
C PRO A 49 -36.54 22.67 -13.27
N ILE A 50 -37.56 22.63 -14.13
CA ILE A 50 -38.74 21.77 -13.91
C ILE A 50 -38.33 20.29 -13.73
N GLN A 51 -38.89 19.66 -12.68
CA GLN A 51 -38.59 18.28 -12.25
C GLN A 51 -39.72 17.27 -12.54
N ASN A 52 -40.73 17.65 -13.32
CA ASN A 52 -41.92 16.79 -13.58
C ASN A 52 -41.65 15.61 -14.54
N MET A 53 -40.40 15.40 -14.95
CA MET A 53 -39.98 14.33 -15.85
C MET A 53 -39.62 13.09 -15.02
N THR A 54 -40.04 11.89 -15.44
CA THR A 54 -39.65 10.65 -14.77
C THR A 54 -38.19 10.32 -15.06
N LEU A 55 -37.49 9.69 -14.11
CA LEU A 55 -36.06 9.41 -14.28
C LEU A 55 -35.83 8.32 -15.34
N GLU A 56 -36.75 7.36 -15.43
CA GLU A 56 -36.74 6.22 -16.34
C GLU A 56 -36.81 6.62 -17.82
N SER A 57 -37.31 7.82 -18.11
CA SER A 57 -37.39 8.35 -19.48
C SER A 57 -36.18 9.20 -19.89
N ARG A 58 -35.11 9.22 -19.07
CA ARG A 58 -33.92 10.08 -19.27
C ARG A 58 -32.71 9.27 -19.69
N ASP A 59 -31.81 9.92 -20.43
CA ASP A 59 -30.59 9.30 -20.94
C ASP A 59 -29.70 8.74 -19.82
N VAL A 60 -29.64 9.42 -18.67
CA VAL A 60 -28.90 8.94 -17.50
C VAL A 60 -29.37 7.57 -17.05
N PHE A 61 -30.67 7.29 -17.06
CA PHE A 61 -31.19 6.02 -16.57
C PHE A 61 -30.83 4.87 -17.51
N ALA A 62 -30.85 5.12 -18.82
CA ALA A 62 -30.44 4.16 -19.84
C ALA A 62 -28.93 3.87 -19.83
N GLN A 63 -28.10 4.85 -19.44
CA GLN A 63 -26.64 4.77 -19.57
C GLN A 63 -25.88 4.64 -18.23
N LYS A 64 -26.55 4.70 -17.07
CA LYS A 64 -25.87 4.68 -15.76
C LYS A 64 -24.95 3.47 -15.57
N ASP A 65 -25.39 2.27 -15.96
CA ASP A 65 -24.66 1.03 -15.71
C ASP A 65 -23.44 0.92 -16.61
N SER A 66 -23.56 1.29 -17.89
CA SER A 66 -22.42 1.30 -18.82
C SER A 66 -21.41 2.39 -18.45
N THR A 67 -21.88 3.57 -18.03
CA THR A 67 -21.03 4.67 -17.58
C THR A 67 -20.27 4.32 -16.31
N TYR A 68 -20.94 3.72 -15.33
CA TYR A 68 -20.30 3.24 -14.09
C TYR A 68 -19.29 2.11 -14.38
N LYS A 69 -19.65 1.14 -15.24
CA LYS A 69 -18.74 0.07 -15.63
C LYS A 69 -17.48 0.63 -16.30
N HIS A 70 -17.64 1.58 -17.22
CA HIS A 70 -16.53 2.28 -17.86
C HIS A 70 -15.63 2.99 -16.84
N PHE A 71 -16.21 3.64 -15.82
CA PHE A 71 -15.44 4.23 -14.72
C PHE A 71 -14.57 3.18 -13.99
N ARG A 72 -15.14 2.04 -13.60
CA ARG A 72 -14.39 0.97 -12.90
C ARG A 72 -13.42 0.18 -13.77
N GLU A 73 -13.60 0.19 -15.09
CA GLU A 73 -12.60 -0.33 -16.03
C GLU A 73 -11.31 0.51 -16.00
N HIS A 74 -11.42 1.84 -15.84
CA HIS A 74 -10.28 2.76 -15.80
C HIS A 74 -9.73 2.95 -14.37
N PHE A 75 -10.57 2.82 -13.33
CA PHE A 75 -10.24 2.95 -11.91
C PHE A 75 -10.57 1.66 -11.13
N ARG A 76 -9.87 0.58 -11.48
CA ARG A 76 -10.08 -0.76 -10.89
C ARG A 76 -9.74 -0.85 -9.40
N PHE A 77 -8.70 -0.16 -8.96
CA PHE A 77 -8.25 -0.14 -7.57
C PHE A 77 -8.56 1.22 -6.92
N HIS A 78 -8.08 1.42 -5.68
CA HIS A 78 -8.41 2.60 -4.88
C HIS A 78 -8.29 3.93 -5.62
N PHE A 79 -9.42 4.63 -5.71
CA PHE A 79 -9.51 5.97 -6.29
C PHE A 79 -10.75 6.70 -5.71
N GLN A 80 -10.54 7.42 -4.61
CA GLN A 80 -11.58 8.22 -3.97
C GLN A 80 -11.82 9.51 -4.77
N THR A 81 -13.01 9.66 -5.35
CA THR A 81 -13.36 10.81 -6.18
C THR A 81 -14.87 11.03 -6.24
N ILE A 82 -15.27 12.24 -6.66
CA ILE A 82 -16.59 12.51 -7.20
C ILE A 82 -16.44 12.53 -8.72
N ALA A 83 -17.14 11.67 -9.45
CA ALA A 83 -17.16 11.67 -10.90
C ALA A 83 -18.52 12.14 -11.45
N LEU A 84 -18.53 12.80 -12.59
CA LEU A 84 -19.71 13.46 -13.15
C LEU A 84 -19.84 13.20 -14.66
N ALA A 85 -21.03 12.75 -15.09
CA ALA A 85 -21.42 12.67 -16.49
C ALA A 85 -22.53 13.67 -16.81
N HIS A 86 -22.44 14.30 -17.99
CA HIS A 86 -23.48 15.17 -18.53
C HIS A 86 -24.14 14.49 -19.73
N PHE A 87 -25.47 14.48 -19.78
CA PHE A 87 -26.23 13.95 -20.91
C PHE A 87 -26.90 15.07 -21.72
N PRO A 88 -27.18 14.83 -23.02
CA PRO A 88 -27.82 15.81 -23.90
C PRO A 88 -29.19 16.29 -23.41
N ASP A 89 -29.96 15.43 -22.75
CA ASP A 89 -31.29 15.74 -22.21
C ASP A 89 -31.28 16.54 -20.89
N SER A 90 -30.11 17.07 -20.50
CA SER A 90 -29.82 17.78 -19.25
C SER A 90 -29.82 16.92 -17.98
N SER A 91 -30.03 15.61 -18.09
CA SER A 91 -29.82 14.69 -16.97
C SER A 91 -28.32 14.57 -16.63
N LYS A 92 -28.03 14.12 -15.40
CA LYS A 92 -26.67 14.06 -14.85
C LYS A 92 -26.47 12.76 -14.07
N LEU A 93 -25.27 12.18 -14.17
CA LEU A 93 -24.84 11.06 -13.33
C LEU A 93 -23.71 11.52 -12.42
N ILE A 94 -23.83 11.29 -11.12
CA ILE A 94 -22.72 11.47 -10.17
C ILE A 94 -22.32 10.10 -9.63
N VAL A 95 -21.03 9.79 -9.63
CA VAL A 95 -20.46 8.62 -8.95
C VAL A 95 -19.59 9.11 -7.80
N ILE A 96 -19.95 8.74 -6.57
CA ILE A 96 -19.09 8.92 -5.40
C ILE A 96 -18.34 7.61 -5.20
N SER A 97 -17.06 7.60 -5.57
CA SER A 97 -16.19 6.44 -5.47
C SER A 97 -15.53 6.40 -4.09
N GLU A 98 -15.61 5.25 -3.42
CA GLU A 98 -15.05 5.01 -2.08
C GLU A 98 -15.42 6.10 -1.05
N PRO A 99 -16.73 6.30 -0.77
CA PRO A 99 -17.16 7.23 0.27
C PRO A 99 -16.47 6.92 1.60
N PRO A 100 -16.17 7.95 2.41
CA PRO A 100 -15.51 7.72 3.68
C PRO A 100 -16.46 6.96 4.64
N PRO A 101 -15.94 6.19 5.60
CA PRO A 101 -16.78 5.35 6.45
C PRO A 101 -17.84 6.11 7.28
N HIS A 102 -17.55 7.37 7.62
CA HIS A 102 -18.46 8.25 8.36
C HIS A 102 -19.62 8.78 7.51
N PHE A 103 -19.55 8.63 6.18
CA PHE A 103 -20.58 9.15 5.28
C PHE A 103 -21.86 8.33 5.40
N GLU A 104 -22.98 9.01 5.64
CA GLU A 104 -24.31 8.39 5.65
C GLU A 104 -25.06 8.69 4.35
N VAL A 105 -25.50 7.64 3.66
CA VAL A 105 -26.18 7.74 2.35
C VAL A 105 -27.44 8.59 2.41
N ASP A 106 -28.17 8.57 3.53
CA ASP A 106 -29.37 9.40 3.71
C ASP A 106 -29.08 10.91 3.64
N SER A 107 -27.84 11.33 3.89
CA SER A 107 -27.42 12.72 3.74
C SER A 107 -27.55 13.22 2.28
N ILE A 108 -27.46 12.31 1.30
CA ILE A 108 -27.64 12.64 -0.13
C ILE A 108 -29.05 13.15 -0.40
N LYS A 109 -30.06 12.57 0.24
CA LYS A 109 -31.46 12.99 0.06
C LYS A 109 -31.65 14.47 0.35
N SER A 110 -30.95 15.00 1.37
CA SER A 110 -31.01 16.43 1.71
C SER A 110 -30.30 17.32 0.69
N ILE A 111 -29.20 16.85 0.07
CA ILE A 111 -28.42 17.60 -0.91
C ILE A 111 -29.16 17.72 -2.24
N PHE A 112 -29.92 16.69 -2.61
CA PHE A 112 -30.62 16.58 -3.89
C PHE A 112 -32.15 16.66 -3.77
N ALA A 113 -32.69 17.06 -2.61
CA ALA A 113 -34.13 17.09 -2.34
C ALA A 113 -34.97 17.86 -3.38
N GLU A 114 -34.36 18.87 -4.00
CA GLU A 114 -35.01 19.74 -4.99
C GLU A 114 -35.06 19.13 -6.40
N PHE A 115 -34.44 17.97 -6.61
CA PHE A 115 -34.34 17.30 -7.91
C PHE A 115 -35.08 15.96 -7.89
N ASN A 116 -35.65 15.58 -9.02
CA ASN A 116 -36.02 14.19 -9.24
C ASN A 116 -34.74 13.37 -9.44
N HIS A 117 -34.41 12.52 -8.46
CA HIS A 117 -33.17 11.76 -8.42
C HIS A 117 -33.36 10.35 -7.88
N SER A 118 -32.43 9.45 -8.22
CA SER A 118 -32.28 8.15 -7.57
C SER A 118 -30.86 7.98 -7.04
N VAL A 119 -30.73 7.12 -6.03
CA VAL A 119 -29.45 6.79 -5.39
C VAL A 119 -29.32 5.28 -5.36
N GLU A 120 -28.23 4.76 -5.92
CA GLU A 120 -27.91 3.34 -5.94
C GLU A 120 -26.52 3.11 -5.32
N ILE A 121 -26.36 2.02 -4.58
CA ILE A 121 -25.05 1.58 -4.08
C ILE A 121 -24.59 0.42 -4.93
N VAL A 122 -23.52 0.62 -5.70
CA VAL A 122 -22.98 -0.39 -6.61
C VAL A 122 -21.70 -0.96 -6.03
N LYS A 123 -21.57 -2.29 -6.03
CA LYS A 123 -20.40 -2.99 -5.50
C LYS A 123 -19.45 -3.37 -6.63
N HIS A 124 -18.19 -2.98 -6.52
CA HIS A 124 -17.09 -3.43 -7.37
C HIS A 124 -16.19 -4.42 -6.61
N SER A 125 -15.98 -5.60 -7.16
CA SER A 125 -15.11 -6.62 -6.54
C SER A 125 -13.64 -6.30 -6.78
N MET A 126 -12.82 -6.51 -5.75
CA MET A 126 -11.38 -6.30 -5.79
C MET A 126 -10.68 -7.49 -5.13
N GLY A 127 -9.70 -8.10 -5.81
CA GLY A 127 -9.08 -9.33 -5.32
C GLY A 127 -10.07 -10.50 -5.18
N TYR A 128 -9.78 -11.45 -4.29
CA TYR A 128 -10.59 -12.67 -4.15
C TYR A 128 -11.97 -12.41 -3.53
N ASP A 129 -12.01 -11.71 -2.41
CA ASP A 129 -13.24 -11.49 -1.62
C ASP A 129 -13.39 -10.05 -1.09
N GLY A 130 -12.51 -9.14 -1.51
CA GLY A 130 -12.62 -7.72 -1.21
C GLY A 130 -13.52 -6.99 -2.18
N PHE A 131 -13.85 -5.76 -1.83
CA PHE A 131 -14.72 -4.92 -2.64
C PHE A 131 -14.58 -3.46 -2.26
N VAL A 132 -15.08 -2.61 -3.15
CA VAL A 132 -15.45 -1.23 -2.87
C VAL A 132 -16.92 -1.05 -3.22
N LYS A 133 -17.63 -0.18 -2.51
CA LYS A 133 -19.00 0.21 -2.80
C LYS A 133 -19.01 1.70 -3.13
N ASP A 134 -19.55 1.99 -4.30
CA ASP A 134 -19.71 3.35 -4.80
C ASP A 134 -21.18 3.74 -4.74
N ILE A 135 -21.41 5.04 -4.74
CA ILE A 135 -22.75 5.58 -4.78
C ILE A 135 -22.97 6.23 -6.14
N VAL A 136 -23.99 5.76 -6.85
CA VAL A 136 -24.39 6.25 -8.17
C VAL A 136 -25.68 7.05 -7.99
N ILE A 137 -25.62 8.34 -8.33
CA ILE A 137 -26.73 9.27 -8.21
C ILE A 137 -27.14 9.68 -9.62
N SER A 138 -28.39 9.41 -9.98
CA SER A 138 -28.96 9.79 -11.27
C SER A 138 -29.92 10.95 -11.05
N ILE A 139 -29.77 12.03 -11.81
CA ILE A 139 -30.56 13.26 -11.67
C ILE A 139 -31.26 13.53 -13.00
N ALA A 140 -32.59 13.70 -12.96
CA ALA A 140 -33.39 13.80 -14.17
C ALA A 140 -33.15 15.10 -14.94
N ASN A 141 -32.93 16.23 -14.25
CA ASN A 141 -32.73 17.53 -14.90
C ASN A 141 -32.00 18.50 -13.96
N ALA A 142 -30.79 18.94 -14.32
CA ALA A 142 -30.04 19.93 -13.55
C ALA A 142 -29.13 20.76 -14.47
N THR A 143 -28.98 22.05 -14.16
CA THR A 143 -27.98 22.90 -14.81
C THR A 143 -26.59 22.63 -14.25
N ASP A 144 -25.54 23.10 -14.93
CA ASP A 144 -24.17 22.91 -14.45
C ASP A 144 -23.92 23.70 -13.15
N GLU A 145 -24.53 24.89 -13.01
CA GLU A 145 -24.45 25.67 -11.77
C GLU A 145 -25.11 24.95 -10.58
N ASN A 146 -26.23 24.25 -10.83
CA ASN A 146 -26.86 23.42 -9.81
C ASN A 146 -25.89 22.34 -9.33
N ILE A 147 -25.23 21.66 -10.27
CA ILE A 147 -24.32 20.56 -9.98
C ILE A 147 -23.07 21.05 -9.26
N ASP A 148 -22.47 22.16 -9.68
CA ASP A 148 -21.29 22.74 -9.01
C ASP A 148 -21.56 23.04 -7.53
N LEU A 149 -22.75 23.56 -7.20
CA LEU A 149 -23.14 23.80 -5.82
C LEU A 149 -23.29 22.49 -5.03
N ARG A 150 -23.83 21.42 -5.65
CA ARG A 150 -23.97 20.11 -4.98
C ARG A 150 -22.62 19.43 -4.82
N VAL A 151 -21.73 19.53 -5.80
CA VAL A 151 -20.35 19.05 -5.73
C VAL A 151 -19.61 19.71 -4.56
N LYS A 152 -19.75 21.02 -4.36
CA LYS A 152 -19.17 21.71 -3.17
C LYS A 152 -19.72 21.15 -1.86
N LYS A 153 -21.05 20.99 -1.75
CA LYS A 153 -21.70 20.40 -0.57
C LYS A 153 -21.24 18.96 -0.32
N LEU A 154 -21.15 18.16 -1.37
CA LEU A 154 -20.64 16.78 -1.31
C LEU A 154 -19.17 16.74 -0.91
N SER A 155 -18.32 17.57 -1.50
CA SER A 155 -16.90 17.67 -1.15
C SER A 155 -16.72 17.98 0.33
N LYS A 156 -17.48 18.95 0.85
CA LYS A 156 -17.46 19.29 2.28
C LYS A 156 -17.93 18.14 3.16
N LEU A 157 -18.97 17.42 2.74
CA LEU A 157 -19.52 16.30 3.50
C LEU A 157 -18.63 15.05 3.47
N LEU A 158 -17.98 14.76 2.34
CA LEU A 158 -17.15 13.58 2.12
C LEU A 158 -15.71 13.79 2.59
N TYR A 159 -15.14 14.97 2.35
CA TYR A 159 -13.71 15.23 2.55
C TYR A 159 -13.46 16.29 3.62
N LEU A 160 -14.51 16.67 4.35
CA LEU A 160 -14.47 17.69 5.40
C LEU A 160 -14.03 19.08 4.89
N SER A 161 -13.98 19.29 3.57
CA SER A 161 -13.58 20.56 2.96
C SER A 161 -14.20 20.75 1.57
N ASP A 162 -14.66 21.95 1.28
CA ASP A 162 -15.06 22.39 -0.07
C ASP A 162 -13.90 23.06 -0.83
N TYR A 163 -12.68 23.02 -0.29
CA TYR A 163 -11.50 23.56 -0.94
C TYR A 163 -11.14 22.76 -2.20
N LYS A 164 -11.09 23.44 -3.35
CA LYS A 164 -10.78 22.87 -4.67
C LYS A 164 -11.50 21.53 -4.90
N PRO A 165 -12.84 21.52 -4.94
CA PRO A 165 -13.60 20.29 -5.12
C PRO A 165 -13.33 19.77 -6.52
N VAL A 166 -12.57 18.67 -6.61
CA VAL A 166 -12.20 18.09 -7.90
C VAL A 166 -13.25 17.08 -8.32
N VAL A 167 -13.62 17.15 -9.60
CA VAL A 167 -14.53 16.21 -10.23
C VAL A 167 -13.81 15.47 -11.36
N THR A 168 -13.97 14.15 -11.40
CA THR A 168 -13.53 13.32 -12.52
C THR A 168 -14.62 13.32 -13.61
N ASN A 169 -14.31 13.81 -14.80
CA ASN A 169 -15.28 13.81 -15.89
C ASN A 169 -15.55 12.39 -16.42
N LEU A 170 -16.82 12.10 -16.73
CA LEU A 170 -17.29 10.87 -17.35
C LEU A 170 -17.83 11.17 -18.77
N PRO A 171 -17.58 10.29 -19.77
CA PRO A 171 -16.75 9.10 -19.68
C PRO A 171 -15.27 9.45 -19.41
N VAL A 172 -14.57 8.52 -18.76
CA VAL A 172 -13.17 8.70 -18.39
C VAL A 172 -12.33 8.84 -19.66
N LYS A 173 -11.53 9.91 -19.76
CA LYS A 173 -10.67 10.15 -20.94
C LYS A 173 -9.23 9.69 -20.73
N GLU A 174 -8.78 9.67 -19.49
CA GLU A 174 -7.41 9.32 -19.11
C GLU A 174 -7.46 8.19 -18.08
N ASP A 175 -6.75 7.11 -18.38
CA ASP A 175 -6.57 6.01 -17.44
C ASP A 175 -5.87 6.46 -16.16
N ARG A 176 -6.12 5.72 -15.07
CA ARG A 176 -5.28 5.83 -13.89
C ARG A 176 -3.82 5.54 -14.26
N VAL A 177 -2.91 6.42 -13.89
CA VAL A 177 -1.47 6.21 -14.09
C VAL A 177 -0.91 5.45 -12.88
N TYR A 178 -0.41 4.24 -13.14
CA TYR A 178 0.20 3.39 -12.11
C TYR A 178 1.72 3.57 -12.03
N PHE A 179 2.33 4.00 -13.13
CA PHE A 179 3.76 4.29 -13.27
C PHE A 179 3.93 5.71 -13.84
N SER A 180 4.21 6.64 -12.94
CA SER A 180 4.38 8.07 -13.25
C SER A 180 5.61 8.29 -14.12
N LYS A 181 5.49 9.19 -15.10
CA LYS A 181 6.63 9.75 -15.83
C LYS A 181 7.30 10.89 -15.05
N ASP A 182 6.56 11.54 -14.16
CA ASP A 182 7.10 12.55 -13.25
C ASP A 182 8.02 11.89 -12.23
N ASN A 183 9.09 12.58 -11.83
CA ASN A 183 9.97 12.07 -10.79
C ASN A 183 9.21 11.97 -9.46
N LEU A 184 9.11 10.75 -8.91
CA LEU A 184 8.55 10.50 -7.59
C LEU A 184 9.63 10.14 -6.55
N ASP A 185 10.91 10.10 -6.93
CA ASP A 185 12.03 9.71 -6.07
C ASP A 185 12.92 10.90 -5.72
N TYR A 186 12.60 11.57 -4.61
CA TYR A 186 13.39 12.64 -4.02
C TYR A 186 14.24 12.11 -2.89
N GLN A 187 15.49 12.56 -2.92
CA GLN A 187 16.51 12.25 -1.93
C GLN A 187 17.06 13.53 -1.32
N ILE A 188 16.31 14.14 -0.41
CA ILE A 188 16.72 15.37 0.25
C ILE A 188 17.46 15.02 1.54
N SER A 189 18.58 15.69 1.80
CA SER A 189 19.39 15.49 3.00
C SER A 189 18.96 16.40 4.15
N LEU A 190 19.29 16.00 5.38
CA LEU A 190 19.10 16.84 6.58
C LEU A 190 19.81 18.20 6.45
N TYR A 191 20.98 18.22 5.81
CA TYR A 191 21.73 19.46 5.58
C TYR A 191 20.99 20.39 4.61
N GLU A 192 20.44 19.86 3.53
CA GLU A 192 19.63 20.65 2.57
C GLU A 192 18.37 21.21 3.24
N PHE A 193 17.65 20.41 4.05
CA PHE A 193 16.50 20.90 4.81
C PHE A 193 16.88 22.03 5.78
N ASN A 194 17.99 21.87 6.52
CA ASN A 194 18.49 22.91 7.41
C ASN A 194 18.82 24.19 6.64
N GLN A 195 19.56 24.07 5.52
CA GLN A 195 19.92 25.19 4.68
C GLN A 195 18.68 25.95 4.21
N TRP A 196 17.71 25.27 3.58
CA TRP A 196 16.59 25.96 2.93
C TRP A 196 15.61 26.58 3.92
N PHE A 197 15.27 25.87 5.00
CA PHE A 197 14.18 26.30 5.88
C PHE A 197 14.63 27.06 7.13
N ILE A 198 15.87 26.86 7.58
CA ILE A 198 16.40 27.50 8.81
C ILE A 198 17.45 28.56 8.48
N GLU A 199 18.43 28.28 7.64
CA GLU A 199 19.49 29.25 7.32
C GLU A 199 19.03 30.29 6.30
N ASP A 200 18.50 29.83 5.16
CA ASP A 200 18.01 30.67 4.07
C ASP A 200 16.63 31.28 4.37
N GLN A 201 15.97 30.81 5.43
CA GLN A 201 14.67 31.31 5.91
C GLN A 201 13.60 31.34 4.81
N GLU A 202 13.35 30.20 4.13
CA GLU A 202 12.29 30.09 3.13
C GLU A 202 10.98 30.71 3.64
N VAL A 203 10.43 31.60 2.81
CA VAL A 203 9.24 32.38 3.14
C VAL A 203 8.02 31.65 2.63
N PHE A 204 7.03 31.51 3.50
CA PHE A 204 5.74 30.90 3.25
C PHE A 204 4.62 31.92 3.34
N ILE A 205 3.59 31.75 2.52
CA ILE A 205 2.38 32.55 2.42
C ILE A 205 1.22 31.72 2.96
N ASP A 206 0.45 32.26 3.90
CA ASP A 206 -0.73 31.58 4.47
C ASP A 206 -1.80 31.39 3.40
N LEU A 207 -2.34 30.17 3.30
CA LEU A 207 -3.43 29.86 2.36
C LEU A 207 -4.70 30.67 2.67
N GLN A 208 -4.99 30.97 3.93
CA GLN A 208 -6.19 31.72 4.32
C GLN A 208 -6.02 33.24 4.25
N ASP A 209 -4.79 33.73 4.38
CA ASP A 209 -4.46 35.16 4.26
C ASP A 209 -3.16 35.34 3.48
N THR A 210 -3.31 35.49 2.16
CA THR A 210 -2.18 35.56 1.23
C THR A 210 -1.33 36.82 1.39
N THR A 211 -1.74 37.76 2.22
CA THR A 211 -0.93 38.94 2.58
C THR A 211 0.08 38.65 3.67
N GLN A 212 -0.12 37.59 4.45
CA GLN A 212 0.76 37.24 5.56
C GLN A 212 1.89 36.32 5.12
N LYS A 213 3.10 36.72 5.50
CA LYS A 213 4.34 35.97 5.26
C LYS A 213 4.91 35.40 6.56
N PHE A 214 5.38 34.17 6.48
CA PHE A 214 5.90 33.40 7.60
C PHE A 214 7.18 32.65 7.21
N THR A 215 8.18 32.64 8.08
CA THR A 215 9.25 31.63 8.04
C THR A 215 8.89 30.51 9.01
N VAL A 216 9.57 29.36 8.95
CA VAL A 216 9.34 28.26 9.90
C VAL A 216 9.56 28.72 11.36
N ASP A 217 10.58 29.53 11.61
CA ASP A 217 10.82 30.14 12.93
C ASP A 217 9.64 31.01 13.40
N LYS A 218 9.06 31.81 12.50
CA LYS A 218 7.88 32.62 12.82
C LYS A 218 6.65 31.73 13.08
N ILE A 219 6.47 30.64 12.33
CA ILE A 219 5.40 29.65 12.57
C ILE A 219 5.53 29.05 13.97
N PHE A 220 6.73 28.63 14.37
CA PHE A 220 7.01 28.09 15.71
C PHE A 220 6.72 29.13 16.81
N LYS A 221 7.28 30.34 16.69
CA LYS A 221 7.12 31.40 17.70
C LYS A 221 5.66 31.83 17.89
N THR A 222 4.90 31.90 16.80
CA THR A 222 3.49 32.33 16.83
C THR A 222 2.50 31.19 17.02
N ARG A 223 2.97 29.93 16.99
CA ARG A 223 2.15 28.71 16.97
C ARG A 223 1.05 28.76 15.91
N LYS A 224 1.36 29.35 14.77
CA LYS A 224 0.39 29.51 13.68
C LYS A 224 0.12 28.14 13.05
N ARG A 225 -1.14 27.74 13.04
CA ARG A 225 -1.64 26.50 12.42
C ARG A 225 -2.13 26.81 11.00
N GLY A 226 -2.09 25.82 10.11
CA GLY A 226 -2.64 25.96 8.76
C GLY A 226 -1.78 25.35 7.66
N VAL A 227 -2.16 25.65 6.42
CA VAL A 227 -1.43 25.27 5.21
C VAL A 227 -0.83 26.52 4.58
N PHE A 228 0.42 26.42 4.13
CA PHE A 228 1.17 27.55 3.58
C PHE A 228 1.89 27.17 2.29
N PHE A 229 2.04 28.13 1.39
CA PHE A 229 2.79 27.97 0.14
C PHE A 229 4.10 28.71 0.23
N SER A 230 5.19 28.07 -0.19
CA SER A 230 6.45 28.78 -0.35
C SER A 230 6.29 29.95 -1.34
N GLU A 231 6.85 31.12 -1.04
CA GLU A 231 6.78 32.32 -1.88
C GLU A 231 7.31 32.00 -3.27
N ASN A 232 8.47 31.34 -3.33
CA ASN A 232 8.94 30.64 -4.52
C ASN A 232 8.18 29.33 -4.68
N PRO A 233 7.56 29.03 -5.83
CA PRO A 233 6.86 27.75 -6.04
C PRO A 233 7.75 26.52 -5.78
N GLY A 234 7.16 25.44 -5.27
CA GLY A 234 7.81 24.14 -5.07
C GLY A 234 7.52 23.46 -3.73
N PHE A 235 7.09 24.20 -2.71
CA PHE A 235 6.79 23.64 -1.39
C PHE A 235 5.43 24.06 -0.86
N VAL A 236 4.78 23.13 -0.16
CA VAL A 236 3.60 23.35 0.67
C VAL A 236 3.93 22.89 2.08
N ALA A 237 3.65 23.72 3.07
CA ALA A 237 3.86 23.41 4.48
C ALA A 237 2.52 23.20 5.18
N TRP A 238 2.44 22.19 6.04
CA TRP A 238 1.32 21.97 6.95
C TRP A 238 1.81 22.08 8.40
N ALA A 239 1.37 23.11 9.11
CA ALA A 239 1.74 23.37 10.49
C ALA A 239 0.67 22.87 11.46
N ILE A 240 1.07 21.97 12.35
CA ILE A 240 0.24 21.28 13.33
C ILE A 240 0.74 21.62 14.73
N GLU A 241 -0.16 22.00 15.62
CA GLU A 241 0.16 22.22 17.03
C GLU A 241 0.24 20.88 17.78
N LYS A 242 1.37 20.61 18.41
CA LYS A 242 1.58 19.41 19.23
C LYS A 242 0.69 19.46 20.46
N LYS A 243 0.28 18.28 20.97
CA LYS A 243 -0.63 18.12 22.12
C LYS A 243 -2.06 18.65 21.90
N SER A 244 -2.35 19.29 20.77
CA SER A 244 -3.71 19.58 20.32
C SER A 244 -4.32 18.34 19.65
N ASP A 245 -5.65 18.24 19.64
CA ASP A 245 -6.34 17.20 18.90
C ASP A 245 -6.41 17.59 17.42
N LEU A 246 -6.03 16.66 16.53
CA LEU A 246 -6.10 16.88 15.09
C LEU A 246 -7.54 17.16 14.59
N LYS A 247 -8.56 16.80 15.39
CA LYS A 247 -9.97 17.12 15.15
C LYS A 247 -10.23 18.63 14.98
N ASP A 248 -9.41 19.49 15.58
CA ASP A 248 -9.58 20.94 15.49
C ASP A 248 -9.00 21.54 14.19
N GLN A 249 -8.46 20.69 13.31
CA GLN A 249 -7.67 21.08 12.13
C GLN A 249 -7.96 20.22 10.89
N LEU A 250 -9.15 19.60 10.84
CA LEU A 250 -9.53 18.64 9.79
C LEU A 250 -9.44 19.23 8.37
N ASP A 251 -9.91 20.47 8.19
CA ASP A 251 -9.93 21.15 6.90
C ASP A 251 -8.52 21.28 6.29
N TYR A 252 -7.49 21.44 7.12
CA TYR A 252 -6.10 21.58 6.68
C TYR A 252 -5.54 20.29 6.08
N ILE A 253 -6.04 19.12 6.48
CA ILE A 253 -5.59 17.83 5.94
C ILE A 253 -5.93 17.75 4.45
N ARG A 254 -7.17 18.08 4.08
CA ARG A 254 -7.60 18.04 2.68
C ARG A 254 -6.91 19.10 1.84
N GLN A 255 -6.76 20.32 2.38
CA GLN A 255 -6.01 21.41 1.73
C GLN A 255 -4.57 20.98 1.42
N PHE A 256 -3.85 20.45 2.43
CA PHE A 256 -2.48 19.98 2.25
C PHE A 256 -2.40 18.84 1.24
N THR A 257 -3.24 17.81 1.33
CA THR A 257 -3.17 16.64 0.43
C THR A 257 -3.59 16.93 -1.01
N LEU A 258 -4.40 17.97 -1.24
CA LEU A 258 -4.73 18.44 -2.59
C LEU A 258 -3.58 19.24 -3.21
N ASP A 259 -2.84 20.01 -2.43
CA ASP A 259 -1.79 20.89 -2.94
C ASP A 259 -0.37 20.33 -2.80
N ALA A 260 -0.16 19.30 -1.99
CA ALA A 260 1.06 18.52 -1.93
C ALA A 260 0.83 17.14 -2.53
N ASP A 261 1.75 16.68 -3.37
CA ASP A 261 1.69 15.33 -3.95
C ASP A 261 2.68 14.35 -3.33
N LEU A 262 3.78 14.85 -2.75
CA LEU A 262 4.79 14.08 -2.02
C LEU A 262 5.14 14.76 -0.70
N ILE A 263 5.21 14.00 0.38
CA ILE A 263 5.87 14.43 1.62
C ILE A 263 7.38 14.33 1.43
N LEU A 264 8.12 15.38 1.78
CA LEU A 264 9.57 15.47 1.62
C LEU A 264 10.31 15.32 2.97
N GLY A 265 9.68 15.76 4.05
CA GLY A 265 10.25 15.79 5.40
C GLY A 265 9.43 16.68 6.32
N ALA A 266 10.01 17.03 7.46
CA ALA A 266 9.36 17.92 8.43
C ALA A 266 10.38 18.66 9.29
N LEU A 267 9.93 19.71 9.98
CA LEU A 267 10.63 20.39 11.04
C LEU A 267 9.73 20.43 12.28
N ALA A 268 10.28 20.31 13.47
CA ALA A 268 9.50 20.40 14.68
C ALA A 268 10.26 21.07 15.82
N ASP A 269 9.57 21.85 16.64
CA ASP A 269 10.08 22.38 17.90
C ASP A 269 9.35 21.71 19.09
N SER A 270 9.39 22.30 20.28
CA SER A 270 8.65 21.78 21.44
C SER A 270 7.12 21.82 21.31
N SER A 271 6.57 22.60 20.38
CA SER A 271 5.14 22.98 20.35
C SER A 271 4.45 22.74 19.01
N MET A 272 5.18 22.67 17.91
CA MET A 272 4.66 22.63 16.55
C MET A 272 5.41 21.57 15.72
N LEU A 273 4.70 20.92 14.83
CA LEU A 273 5.23 20.09 13.75
C LEU A 273 4.86 20.78 12.42
N VAL A 274 5.84 21.03 11.57
CA VAL A 274 5.66 21.58 10.22
C VAL A 274 6.09 20.52 9.21
N ILE A 275 5.11 19.90 8.56
CA ILE A 275 5.32 18.89 7.51
C ILE A 275 5.51 19.61 6.18
N ILE A 276 6.57 19.27 5.45
CA ILE A 276 6.88 19.87 4.15
C ILE A 276 6.57 18.86 3.04
N GLY A 277 5.69 19.27 2.13
CA GLY A 277 5.40 18.56 0.89
C GLY A 277 5.93 19.29 -0.34
N ARG A 278 6.10 18.56 -1.44
CA ARG A 278 6.31 19.12 -2.78
C ARG A 278 4.98 19.72 -3.26
N GLU A 279 5.00 20.99 -3.66
CA GLU A 279 3.85 21.60 -4.34
C GLU A 279 3.47 20.76 -5.56
N ARG A 280 2.19 20.39 -5.67
CA ARG A 280 1.71 19.33 -6.55
C ARG A 280 2.16 19.55 -7.99
N GLU A 281 2.91 18.58 -8.49
CA GLU A 281 3.31 18.49 -9.89
C GLU A 281 2.54 17.40 -10.63
N ALA A 282 2.28 16.27 -9.96
CA ALA A 282 1.54 15.14 -10.52
C ALA A 282 0.04 15.43 -10.54
N SER A 283 -0.62 15.06 -11.65
CA SER A 283 -2.08 15.12 -11.75
C SER A 283 -2.73 14.23 -10.69
N LEU A 284 -3.99 14.51 -10.37
CA LEU A 284 -4.75 13.72 -9.38
C LEU A 284 -5.05 12.30 -9.86
N THR A 285 -5.06 12.07 -11.18
CA THR A 285 -5.15 10.73 -11.79
C THR A 285 -3.82 9.97 -11.75
N ASN A 286 -2.70 10.69 -11.67
CA ASN A 286 -1.36 10.11 -11.52
C ASN A 286 -1.06 9.78 -10.06
N LEU A 287 -1.08 10.79 -9.18
CA LEU A 287 -0.85 10.61 -7.75
C LEU A 287 -2.04 11.17 -6.96
N PRO A 288 -3.05 10.34 -6.67
CA PRO A 288 -4.22 10.76 -5.91
C PRO A 288 -3.82 11.31 -4.54
N PRO A 289 -4.56 12.30 -4.00
CA PRO A 289 -4.38 12.76 -2.63
C PRO A 289 -4.39 11.59 -1.64
N LEU A 290 -3.67 11.74 -0.54
CA LEU A 290 -3.85 10.85 0.60
C LEU A 290 -5.27 11.04 1.16
N GLN A 291 -5.93 9.94 1.53
CA GLN A 291 -7.26 9.96 2.12
C GLN A 291 -7.20 10.53 3.54
N VAL A 292 -8.12 11.45 3.85
CA VAL A 292 -8.21 12.08 5.17
C VAL A 292 -8.42 11.02 6.24
N GLU A 293 -9.24 10.01 5.95
CA GLU A 293 -9.56 8.90 6.85
C GLU A 293 -8.31 8.12 7.26
N SER A 294 -7.43 7.82 6.30
CA SER A 294 -6.18 7.12 6.55
C SER A 294 -5.21 7.97 7.39
N ILE A 295 -5.17 9.29 7.18
CA ILE A 295 -4.34 10.20 7.99
C ILE A 295 -4.86 10.28 9.43
N LEU A 296 -6.18 10.43 9.61
CA LEU A 296 -6.81 10.46 10.93
C LEU A 296 -6.66 9.13 11.67
N LEU A 297 -6.78 8.01 10.95
CA LEU A 297 -6.48 6.69 11.49
C LEU A 297 -5.06 6.64 12.03
N LEU A 298 -4.05 7.03 11.25
CA LEU A 298 -2.65 7.00 11.68
C LEU A 298 -2.39 7.89 12.90
N ALA A 299 -3.07 9.04 12.99
CA ALA A 299 -3.02 9.90 14.18
C ALA A 299 -3.76 9.32 15.40
N SER A 300 -4.65 8.34 15.22
CA SER A 300 -5.36 7.68 16.33
C SER A 300 -4.63 6.46 16.90
N VAL A 301 -3.64 5.93 16.16
CA VAL A 301 -2.88 4.73 16.53
C VAL A 301 -1.96 5.05 17.71
N THR A 302 -1.90 4.14 18.69
CA THR A 302 -0.99 4.26 19.85
C THR A 302 0.11 3.20 19.85
N GLU A 303 -0.10 2.16 19.05
CA GLU A 303 0.74 1.02 18.84
C GLU A 303 1.98 1.47 18.09
N LYS A 304 3.16 1.05 18.57
CA LYS A 304 4.45 1.43 17.96
C LYS A 304 4.76 0.70 16.65
N GLU A 305 4.01 -0.35 16.37
CA GLU A 305 4.17 -1.19 15.18
C GLU A 305 2.79 -1.55 14.65
N LEU A 306 2.56 -1.26 13.36
CA LEU A 306 1.47 -1.82 12.59
C LEU A 306 2.04 -2.89 11.66
N SER A 307 1.27 -3.92 11.37
CA SER A 307 1.76 -5.08 10.64
C SER A 307 0.84 -5.46 9.49
N GLN A 308 1.45 -5.94 8.43
CA GLN A 308 0.83 -6.62 7.32
C GLN A 308 1.66 -7.87 7.04
N SER A 309 1.00 -8.97 6.68
CA SER A 309 1.69 -10.20 6.31
C SER A 309 0.93 -10.99 5.26
N LEU A 310 1.69 -11.49 4.28
CA LEU A 310 1.28 -12.51 3.31
C LEU A 310 2.30 -13.64 3.34
N ASP A 311 1.91 -14.77 3.91
CA ASP A 311 2.80 -15.90 4.06
C ASP A 311 2.16 -17.19 3.54
N VAL A 312 2.62 -17.65 2.38
CA VAL A 312 2.17 -18.94 1.82
C VAL A 312 2.68 -20.12 2.64
N ASN A 313 3.64 -19.90 3.56
CA ASN A 313 4.17 -20.89 4.49
C ASN A 313 3.41 -20.95 5.83
N ASP A 314 2.37 -20.13 6.04
CA ASP A 314 1.49 -20.27 7.21
C ASP A 314 0.89 -21.69 7.30
N PHE A 315 0.62 -22.17 8.52
CA PHE A 315 0.44 -23.61 8.80
C PHE A 315 -0.57 -24.32 7.87
N LEU A 316 -1.69 -23.67 7.52
CA LEU A 316 -2.71 -24.18 6.60
C LEU A 316 -2.85 -23.39 5.29
N ALA A 317 -1.93 -22.48 4.99
CA ALA A 317 -1.82 -21.85 3.68
C ALA A 317 -1.08 -22.78 2.69
N GLY A 318 -1.13 -22.49 1.39
CA GLY A 318 -0.33 -23.17 0.36
C GLY A 318 -1.16 -23.84 -0.75
N LYS A 319 -0.55 -24.78 -1.47
CA LYS A 319 -1.08 -25.30 -2.73
C LYS A 319 -2.35 -26.13 -2.57
N MET A 320 -3.41 -25.70 -3.21
CA MET A 320 -4.67 -26.41 -3.34
C MET A 320 -4.59 -27.44 -4.48
N LYS A 321 -5.54 -28.38 -4.53
CA LYS A 321 -5.66 -29.38 -5.61
C LYS A 321 -5.71 -28.79 -7.02
N SER A 322 -6.16 -27.54 -7.15
CA SER A 322 -6.20 -26.82 -8.43
C SER A 322 -4.81 -26.38 -8.94
N GLY A 323 -3.74 -26.62 -8.18
CA GLY A 323 -2.38 -26.16 -8.48
C GLY A 323 -2.08 -24.72 -8.02
N ARG A 324 -3.10 -23.99 -7.55
CA ARG A 324 -3.00 -22.63 -7.00
C ARG A 324 -2.69 -22.64 -5.51
N ASP A 325 -1.85 -21.72 -5.07
CA ASP A 325 -1.62 -21.43 -3.66
C ASP A 325 -2.64 -20.42 -3.14
N TRP A 326 -3.07 -20.61 -1.90
CA TRP A 326 -3.82 -19.59 -1.17
C TRP A 326 -3.03 -19.16 0.07
N CYS A 327 -3.14 -17.89 0.43
CA CYS A 327 -2.67 -17.40 1.70
C CYS A 327 -3.65 -16.40 2.32
N PRO A 328 -3.85 -16.43 3.65
CA PRO A 328 -4.60 -15.41 4.35
C PRO A 328 -3.84 -14.08 4.36
N THR A 329 -4.55 -12.97 4.29
CA THR A 329 -4.01 -11.64 4.53
C THR A 329 -4.22 -11.26 5.99
N TYR A 330 -3.11 -11.04 6.70
CA TYR A 330 -3.16 -10.55 8.06
C TYR A 330 -2.76 -9.09 8.07
N LEU A 331 -3.67 -8.23 8.51
CA LEU A 331 -3.43 -6.82 8.79
C LEU A 331 -3.63 -6.58 10.28
N SER A 332 -2.89 -5.61 10.82
CA SER A 332 -3.21 -4.99 12.09
C SER A 332 -4.66 -4.49 12.09
N ARG A 333 -5.28 -4.50 13.27
CA ARG A 333 -6.70 -4.16 13.44
C ARG A 333 -7.06 -2.81 12.83
N GLU A 334 -6.15 -1.86 12.95
CA GLU A 334 -6.26 -0.48 12.50
C GLU A 334 -6.24 -0.38 10.97
N LEU A 335 -5.51 -1.26 10.29
CA LEU A 335 -5.34 -1.22 8.83
C LEU A 335 -6.41 -2.00 8.07
N GLU A 336 -7.12 -2.92 8.73
CA GLU A 336 -8.14 -3.75 8.09
C GLU A 336 -9.26 -2.91 7.49
N ASN A 337 -9.64 -3.21 6.23
CA ASN A 337 -10.71 -2.50 5.52
C ASN A 337 -10.47 -1.00 5.38
N THR A 338 -9.20 -0.61 5.21
CA THR A 338 -8.78 0.76 4.91
C THR A 338 -7.98 0.81 3.61
N GLU A 339 -7.90 2.00 2.99
CA GLU A 339 -7.05 2.20 1.82
C GLU A 339 -5.59 1.84 2.14
N PHE A 340 -5.05 2.32 3.26
CA PHE A 340 -3.65 2.09 3.58
C PHE A 340 -3.36 0.60 3.82
N GLY A 341 -4.26 -0.14 4.47
CA GLY A 341 -4.12 -1.59 4.61
C GLY A 341 -4.13 -2.34 3.28
N HIS A 342 -4.94 -1.90 2.32
CA HIS A 342 -4.91 -2.45 0.97
C HIS A 342 -3.61 -2.11 0.23
N LEU A 343 -3.16 -0.85 0.30
CA LEU A 343 -1.89 -0.42 -0.29
C LEU A 343 -0.71 -1.23 0.27
N MET A 344 -0.71 -1.48 1.58
CA MET A 344 0.27 -2.37 2.21
C MET A 344 0.17 -3.80 1.68
N THR A 345 -1.03 -4.32 1.43
CA THR A 345 -1.20 -5.66 0.87
C THR A 345 -0.68 -5.74 -0.56
N ILE A 346 -1.04 -4.78 -1.42
CA ILE A 346 -0.68 -4.83 -2.84
C ILE A 346 0.81 -4.59 -3.07
N THR A 347 1.43 -3.69 -2.31
CA THR A 347 2.87 -3.43 -2.40
C THR A 347 3.73 -4.59 -1.88
N ASP A 348 3.16 -5.49 -1.08
CA ASP A 348 3.81 -6.73 -0.63
C ASP A 348 3.84 -7.76 -1.75
N ILE A 349 2.73 -7.82 -2.50
CA ILE A 349 2.66 -8.60 -3.72
C ILE A 349 3.70 -8.07 -4.71
N PHE A 350 3.83 -6.76 -4.91
CA PHE A 350 4.85 -6.18 -5.79
C PHE A 350 6.26 -6.55 -5.35
N LEU A 351 6.56 -6.43 -4.06
CA LEU A 351 7.88 -6.74 -3.53
C LEU A 351 8.25 -8.20 -3.84
N LYS A 352 7.33 -9.14 -3.59
CA LYS A 352 7.54 -10.55 -3.84
C LYS A 352 7.59 -10.84 -5.34
N ASP A 353 6.58 -10.45 -6.09
CA ASP A 353 6.44 -10.78 -7.52
C ASP A 353 7.55 -10.17 -8.37
N TRP A 354 7.85 -8.88 -8.21
CA TRP A 354 8.85 -8.22 -9.03
C TRP A 354 10.27 -8.65 -8.67
N SER A 355 10.56 -8.91 -7.39
CA SER A 355 11.84 -9.54 -6.99
C SER A 355 11.99 -10.95 -7.57
N GLU A 356 10.87 -11.60 -7.88
CA GLU A 356 10.79 -12.94 -8.45
C GLU A 356 10.57 -12.93 -9.96
N ASN A 357 10.83 -11.80 -10.61
CA ASN A 357 10.77 -11.64 -12.07
C ASN A 357 9.38 -11.99 -12.66
N GLY A 358 8.31 -11.52 -12.01
CA GLY A 358 6.94 -11.59 -12.53
C GLY A 358 6.30 -12.99 -12.48
N THR A 359 6.89 -13.91 -11.71
CA THR A 359 6.41 -15.31 -11.68
C THR A 359 5.18 -15.52 -10.80
N ILE A 360 4.78 -14.54 -9.98
CA ILE A 360 3.64 -14.67 -9.07
C ILE A 360 2.40 -14.09 -9.76
N GLN A 361 1.61 -14.96 -10.37
CA GLN A 361 0.35 -14.54 -10.99
C GLN A 361 -0.79 -14.56 -9.99
N GLU A 362 -1.42 -13.41 -9.73
CA GLU A 362 -2.62 -13.29 -8.91
C GLU A 362 -3.86 -13.12 -9.80
N SER A 363 -4.75 -14.12 -9.79
CA SER A 363 -5.87 -14.21 -10.74
C SER A 363 -6.89 -13.07 -10.67
N ASN A 364 -7.08 -12.48 -9.50
CA ASN A 364 -8.08 -11.45 -9.19
C ASN A 364 -7.48 -10.06 -8.90
N TYR A 365 -6.15 -9.98 -8.80
CA TYR A 365 -5.32 -8.80 -8.63
C TYR A 365 -4.47 -8.57 -9.87
N ARG A 366 -5.09 -8.18 -10.98
CA ARG A 366 -4.34 -7.78 -12.18
C ARG A 366 -3.88 -6.33 -12.06
N TYR A 367 -2.85 -6.11 -11.27
CA TYR A 367 -2.13 -4.84 -11.30
C TYR A 367 -1.27 -4.75 -12.57
N PRO A 368 -1.08 -3.59 -13.20
CA PRO A 368 -0.24 -3.48 -14.40
C PRO A 368 1.21 -3.92 -14.12
N GLU A 369 1.78 -4.70 -15.03
CA GLU A 369 3.17 -5.15 -14.94
C GLU A 369 4.15 -3.98 -15.11
N PRO A 370 5.30 -3.99 -14.40
CA PRO A 370 6.33 -3.00 -14.61
C PRO A 370 7.04 -3.22 -15.97
N PRO A 371 7.66 -2.18 -16.56
CA PRO A 371 8.35 -2.29 -17.84
C PRO A 371 9.58 -3.23 -17.82
N TYR A 372 10.16 -3.48 -16.65
CA TYR A 372 11.27 -4.39 -16.43
C TYR A 372 11.30 -4.84 -14.96
N TYR A 373 12.06 -5.90 -14.65
CA TYR A 373 12.24 -6.45 -13.31
C TYR A 373 13.65 -6.16 -12.74
N PRO A 374 13.83 -6.11 -11.40
CA PRO A 374 15.11 -5.83 -10.76
C PRO A 374 16.15 -6.93 -10.99
N PHE A 375 15.73 -8.16 -11.31
CA PHE A 375 16.60 -9.32 -11.47
C PHE A 375 16.29 -10.07 -12.77
N ALA A 376 17.30 -10.67 -13.40
CA ALA A 376 17.16 -11.36 -14.68
C ALA A 376 16.49 -12.75 -14.58
N GLN A 377 16.39 -13.26 -13.36
CA GLN A 377 15.68 -14.49 -13.01
C GLN A 377 15.19 -14.34 -11.56
N PRO A 378 14.29 -15.21 -11.09
CA PRO A 378 13.82 -15.17 -9.71
C PRO A 378 14.97 -15.13 -8.69
N LEU A 379 14.91 -14.23 -7.72
CA LEU A 379 16.02 -13.91 -6.84
C LEU A 379 16.47 -15.12 -6.02
N PHE A 380 15.54 -15.94 -5.52
CA PHE A 380 15.91 -17.18 -4.80
C PHE A 380 16.76 -18.14 -5.66
N LYS A 381 16.48 -18.24 -6.97
CA LYS A 381 17.29 -19.07 -7.90
C LYS A 381 18.69 -18.51 -8.05
N MET A 382 18.82 -17.18 -8.13
CA MET A 382 20.14 -16.53 -8.17
C MET A 382 20.96 -16.83 -6.92
N LEU A 383 20.30 -16.96 -5.78
CA LEU A 383 20.91 -17.19 -4.47
C LEU A 383 21.12 -18.68 -4.15
N GLY A 384 20.50 -19.58 -4.91
CA GLY A 384 20.55 -21.03 -4.65
C GLY A 384 19.91 -21.44 -3.32
N ILE A 385 18.89 -20.69 -2.86
CA ILE A 385 18.16 -20.95 -1.62
C ILE A 385 16.73 -21.41 -1.94
N ASN A 386 16.09 -22.13 -1.02
CA ASN A 386 14.73 -22.64 -1.21
C ASN A 386 13.64 -21.79 -0.55
N GLU A 387 14.03 -20.86 0.31
CA GLU A 387 13.15 -19.92 1.00
C GLU A 387 13.80 -18.54 0.99
N LEU A 388 13.00 -17.52 0.74
CA LEU A 388 13.41 -16.13 0.84
C LEU A 388 12.30 -15.32 1.52
N VAL A 389 12.69 -14.54 2.53
CA VAL A 389 11.84 -13.59 3.23
C VAL A 389 11.96 -12.22 2.57
N TYR A 390 10.84 -11.63 2.20
CA TYR A 390 10.74 -10.29 1.63
C TYR A 390 10.15 -9.31 2.67
N ASN A 391 10.77 -8.15 2.84
CA ASN A 391 10.27 -7.16 3.79
C ASN A 391 10.59 -5.71 3.34
N TRP A 392 9.61 -4.80 3.43
CA TRP A 392 9.91 -3.37 3.42
C TRP A 392 10.43 -2.96 4.79
N ASN A 393 11.65 -2.41 4.84
CA ASN A 393 12.24 -1.88 6.05
C ASN A 393 11.80 -0.43 6.27
N THR A 394 10.83 -0.26 7.16
CA THR A 394 10.28 1.05 7.52
C THR A 394 11.12 1.82 8.53
N ALA A 395 11.96 1.15 9.33
CA ALA A 395 12.79 1.82 10.34
C ALA A 395 13.84 2.76 9.73
N ASP A 396 14.29 2.48 8.50
CA ASP A 396 15.25 3.29 7.76
C ASP A 396 14.59 4.14 6.65
N ALA A 397 13.26 4.30 6.71
CA ALA A 397 12.53 5.14 5.77
C ALA A 397 12.75 6.63 6.04
N MET A 398 12.89 7.03 7.31
CA MET A 398 13.05 8.42 7.72
C MET A 398 14.25 8.59 8.67
N TYR A 399 14.95 9.71 8.52
CA TYR A 399 16.04 10.12 9.38
C TYR A 399 15.68 11.40 10.12
N ALA A 400 16.20 11.56 11.34
CA ALA A 400 16.05 12.78 12.11
C ALA A 400 17.36 13.26 12.73
N ILE A 401 17.49 14.56 12.94
CA ILE A 401 18.54 15.16 13.77
C ILE A 401 17.91 16.16 14.72
N ASP A 402 18.30 16.06 15.99
CA ASP A 402 17.96 17.04 17.01
C ASP A 402 19.04 18.14 17.02
N LEU A 403 18.64 19.34 16.64
CA LEU A 403 19.38 20.58 16.88
C LEU A 403 18.77 21.24 18.13
N ASP A 404 19.51 22.10 18.81
CA ASP A 404 19.19 22.62 20.16
C ASP A 404 17.69 22.80 20.48
N GLN A 405 16.93 23.48 19.61
CA GLN A 405 15.49 23.71 19.80
C GLN A 405 14.62 23.13 18.68
N ILE A 406 15.21 22.51 17.67
CA ILE A 406 14.51 22.08 16.44
C ILE A 406 14.96 20.68 16.06
N THR A 407 14.02 19.78 15.81
CA THR A 407 14.28 18.50 15.15
C THR A 407 13.97 18.62 13.66
N ILE A 408 14.89 18.17 12.81
CA ILE A 408 14.71 18.10 11.36
C ILE A 408 14.52 16.64 10.96
N TYR A 409 13.53 16.37 10.12
CA TYR A 409 13.20 15.06 9.59
C TYR A 409 13.31 15.06 8.07
N THR A 410 13.93 14.03 7.49
CA THR A 410 13.97 13.83 6.04
C THR A 410 13.78 12.37 5.69
N LEU A 411 13.08 12.12 4.58
CA LEU A 411 12.94 10.77 4.04
C LEU A 411 14.23 10.31 3.36
N ASN A 412 14.48 9.01 3.43
CA ASN A 412 15.56 8.40 2.66
C ASN A 412 15.31 8.60 1.17
N ARG A 413 14.12 8.21 0.72
CA ARG A 413 13.58 8.32 -0.64
C ARG A 413 12.07 8.46 -0.57
N THR A 414 11.46 9.16 -1.51
CA THR A 414 9.99 9.30 -1.60
C THR A 414 9.33 8.27 -2.51
N GLY A 415 10.10 7.58 -3.38
CA GLY A 415 9.53 6.68 -4.39
C GLY A 415 9.13 5.29 -3.87
N SER A 416 9.85 4.75 -2.89
CA SER A 416 9.51 3.49 -2.21
C SER A 416 10.19 3.38 -0.85
N LEU A 417 9.74 2.41 -0.04
CA LEU A 417 10.39 2.07 1.22
C LEU A 417 11.69 1.27 0.95
N PRO A 418 12.67 1.31 1.87
CA PRO A 418 13.83 0.42 1.81
C PRO A 418 13.44 -1.07 1.77
N VAL A 419 14.24 -1.89 1.08
CA VAL A 419 14.00 -3.34 0.95
C VAL A 419 14.98 -4.12 1.81
N SER A 420 14.52 -5.21 2.41
CA SER A 420 15.36 -6.19 3.10
C SER A 420 14.98 -7.61 2.72
N TYR A 421 16.00 -8.46 2.62
CA TYR A 421 15.86 -9.85 2.23
C TYR A 421 16.56 -10.76 3.23
N PHE A 422 15.90 -11.83 3.68
CA PHE A 422 16.46 -12.76 4.68
C PHE A 422 16.30 -14.22 4.24
N ASN A 423 17.26 -15.09 4.58
CA ASN A 423 17.19 -16.52 4.22
C ASN A 423 16.21 -17.33 5.08
N SER A 424 15.71 -16.75 6.18
CA SER A 424 14.68 -17.35 7.03
C SER A 424 14.12 -16.27 7.98
N PRO A 425 12.85 -16.34 8.41
CA PRO A 425 12.30 -15.42 9.41
C PRO A 425 13.09 -15.45 10.74
N GLU A 426 13.73 -16.57 11.07
CA GLU A 426 14.38 -16.78 12.36
C GLU A 426 15.85 -16.35 12.40
N SER A 427 16.54 -16.40 11.27
CA SER A 427 17.97 -16.11 11.22
C SER A 427 18.25 -14.61 11.31
N GLY A 428 17.33 -13.77 10.83
CA GLY A 428 17.48 -12.32 10.68
C GLY A 428 18.69 -11.90 9.83
N LYS A 429 19.40 -12.84 9.21
CA LYS A 429 20.63 -12.57 8.47
C LYS A 429 20.28 -12.10 7.06
N SER A 430 20.58 -10.83 6.78
CA SER A 430 20.46 -10.28 5.43
C SER A 430 21.27 -11.14 4.45
N ILE A 431 20.63 -11.50 3.33
CA ILE A 431 21.24 -12.34 2.28
C ILE A 431 22.23 -11.57 1.38
N GLY A 432 22.35 -10.25 1.54
CA GLY A 432 23.37 -9.45 0.86
C GLY A 432 22.91 -8.04 0.53
N ARG A 433 23.66 -7.05 1.05
CA ARG A 433 23.42 -5.62 0.85
C ARG A 433 23.38 -5.20 -0.63
N SER A 434 24.06 -5.94 -1.52
CA SER A 434 24.07 -5.64 -2.96
C SER A 434 22.70 -5.86 -3.61
N TYR A 435 22.03 -6.97 -3.30
CA TYR A 435 20.69 -7.29 -3.81
C TYR A 435 19.64 -6.34 -3.25
N GLU A 436 19.69 -6.07 -1.94
CA GLU A 436 18.80 -5.12 -1.28
C GLU A 436 18.95 -3.71 -1.86
N LYS A 437 20.19 -3.25 -2.08
CA LYS A 437 20.46 -1.95 -2.72
C LYS A 437 19.95 -1.91 -4.16
N LYS A 438 20.15 -2.97 -4.94
CA LYS A 438 19.67 -3.06 -6.32
C LYS A 438 18.13 -3.00 -6.36
N ALA A 439 17.46 -3.78 -5.52
CA ALA A 439 16.01 -3.78 -5.40
C ALA A 439 15.50 -2.41 -4.94
N TYR A 440 16.08 -1.83 -3.88
CA TYR A 440 15.65 -0.54 -3.39
C TYR A 440 15.80 0.56 -4.44
N ASN A 441 16.91 0.55 -5.20
CA ASN A 441 17.09 1.43 -6.35
C ASN A 441 15.98 1.24 -7.39
N TYR A 442 15.75 0.01 -7.82
CA TYR A 442 14.70 -0.32 -8.77
C TYR A 442 13.32 0.17 -8.32
N PHE A 443 12.85 -0.23 -7.14
CA PHE A 443 11.50 0.09 -6.67
C PHE A 443 11.29 1.59 -6.50
N ALA A 444 12.30 2.31 -6.00
CA ALA A 444 12.19 3.76 -5.81
C ALA A 444 12.19 4.53 -7.14
N THR A 445 12.99 4.12 -8.14
CA THR A 445 13.04 4.82 -9.44
C THR A 445 11.96 4.38 -10.41
N LEU A 446 11.16 3.36 -10.08
CA LEU A 446 10.13 2.82 -10.96
C LEU A 446 8.98 3.81 -11.24
N GLY A 447 8.83 4.84 -10.41
CA GLY A 447 7.74 5.82 -10.53
C GLY A 447 6.37 5.23 -10.18
N ASN A 448 6.32 4.10 -9.47
CA ASN A 448 5.04 3.49 -9.08
C ASN A 448 4.32 4.37 -8.05
N THR A 449 3.08 4.74 -8.34
CA THR A 449 2.34 5.75 -7.57
C THR A 449 1.86 5.19 -6.23
N ASP A 450 1.52 3.89 -6.15
CA ASP A 450 1.12 3.24 -4.89
C ASP A 450 2.29 3.03 -3.93
N LEU A 451 3.51 2.72 -4.42
CA LEU A 451 4.72 2.67 -3.60
C LEU A 451 5.04 4.04 -2.96
N ALA A 452 4.93 5.12 -3.75
CA ALA A 452 5.14 6.47 -3.23
C ALA A 452 4.10 6.84 -2.15
N ARG A 453 2.83 6.46 -2.33
CA ARG A 453 1.78 6.68 -1.30
C ARG A 453 2.05 5.91 -0.02
N VAL A 454 2.54 4.67 -0.09
CA VAL A 454 2.95 3.89 1.08
C VAL A 454 4.07 4.59 1.85
N VAL A 455 5.05 5.19 1.16
CA VAL A 455 6.10 5.99 1.82
C VAL A 455 5.49 7.19 2.55
N GLN A 456 4.57 7.90 1.92
CA GLN A 456 3.95 9.08 2.53
C GLN A 456 3.13 8.74 3.78
N TYR A 457 2.32 7.68 3.74
CA TYR A 457 1.61 7.21 4.93
C TYR A 457 2.57 6.73 6.02
N THR A 458 3.67 6.06 5.64
CA THR A 458 4.71 5.67 6.60
C THR A 458 5.37 6.88 7.26
N ALA A 459 5.66 7.92 6.49
CA ALA A 459 6.22 9.17 6.98
C ALA A 459 5.29 9.84 7.99
N LEU A 460 3.99 9.97 7.65
CA LEU A 460 2.99 10.56 8.56
C LEU A 460 2.88 9.78 9.86
N TYR A 461 2.81 8.45 9.79
CA TYR A 461 2.77 7.61 10.98
C TYR A 461 3.98 7.83 11.89
N GLN A 462 5.19 7.84 11.34
CA GLN A 462 6.41 8.06 12.12
C GLN A 462 6.47 9.49 12.69
N LEU A 463 6.12 10.51 11.90
CA LEU A 463 6.09 11.90 12.33
C LEU A 463 5.07 12.11 13.46
N PHE A 464 3.87 11.55 13.34
CA PHE A 464 2.82 11.68 14.36
C PHE A 464 3.21 11.00 15.67
N MET A 465 3.74 9.78 15.60
CA MET A 465 4.18 9.03 16.78
C MET A 465 5.33 9.73 17.52
N ASP A 466 6.32 10.23 16.78
CA ASP A 466 7.50 10.88 17.37
C ASP A 466 7.19 12.28 17.92
N ASN A 467 6.20 12.98 17.36
CA ASN A 467 5.81 14.33 17.77
C ASN A 467 4.56 14.39 18.66
N GLY A 468 3.98 13.24 19.03
CA GLY A 468 2.80 13.16 19.88
C GLY A 468 1.56 13.81 19.27
N ILE A 469 1.39 13.70 17.95
CA ILE A 469 0.18 14.12 17.26
C ILE A 469 -0.87 13.03 17.47
N SER A 470 -2.06 13.43 17.93
CA SER A 470 -3.14 12.51 18.23
C SER A 470 -4.46 12.96 17.63
N TYR A 471 -5.30 12.02 17.21
CA TYR A 471 -6.69 12.23 16.86
C TYR A 471 -7.58 11.41 17.80
N LYS A 472 -8.49 12.06 18.53
CA LYS A 472 -9.41 11.38 19.47
C LYS A 472 -10.85 11.31 18.99
N GLY A 473 -11.10 11.69 17.74
CA GLY A 473 -12.42 11.52 17.12
C GLY A 473 -12.69 10.06 16.73
N GLU A 474 -13.84 9.84 16.10
CA GLU A 474 -14.23 8.51 15.67
C GLU A 474 -13.32 8.02 14.52
N THR A 475 -12.78 6.81 14.68
CA THR A 475 -12.16 6.05 13.60
C THR A 475 -13.00 4.80 13.35
N TYR A 476 -13.30 4.56 12.07
CA TYR A 476 -14.22 3.51 11.66
C TYR A 476 -13.43 2.25 11.33
N ASN A 477 -13.20 1.42 12.35
CA ASN A 477 -12.49 0.15 12.19
C ASN A 477 -13.49 -1.01 12.12
N ALA A 478 -13.73 -1.52 10.91
CA ALA A 478 -14.50 -2.74 10.69
C ALA A 478 -13.58 -3.97 10.82
N PHE A 479 -13.10 -4.25 12.04
CA PHE A 479 -12.26 -5.43 12.28
C PHE A 479 -13.09 -6.63 12.76
N PRO A 480 -13.04 -7.78 12.07
CA PRO A 480 -13.67 -8.99 12.59
C PRO A 480 -12.96 -9.44 13.87
N LYS A 481 -13.66 -9.41 15.01
CA LYS A 481 -13.09 -9.65 16.36
C LYS A 481 -12.18 -10.88 16.47
N ASN A 482 -12.44 -11.93 15.68
CA ASN A 482 -11.71 -13.20 15.72
C ASN A 482 -10.91 -13.50 14.45
N LYS A 483 -10.71 -12.55 13.51
CA LYS A 483 -9.99 -12.78 12.24
C LYS A 483 -8.69 -13.57 12.41
N PRO A 484 -7.81 -13.24 13.39
CA PRO A 484 -6.54 -13.96 13.55
C PRO A 484 -6.72 -15.44 13.88
N TYR A 485 -7.77 -15.80 14.62
CA TYR A 485 -8.00 -17.17 15.09
C TYR A 485 -9.07 -17.92 14.29
N LEU A 486 -9.49 -17.42 13.11
CA LEU A 486 -10.42 -18.16 12.26
C LEU A 486 -9.87 -19.51 11.82
N LEU A 487 -8.54 -19.66 11.73
CA LEU A 487 -7.91 -20.96 11.43
C LEU A 487 -7.76 -21.87 12.65
N LEU A 488 -8.15 -21.43 13.86
CA LEU A 488 -7.97 -22.22 15.08
C LEU A 488 -8.70 -23.56 15.02
N THR A 489 -9.94 -23.59 14.54
CA THR A 489 -10.72 -24.82 14.42
C THR A 489 -10.11 -25.78 13.39
N PRO A 490 -9.82 -25.36 12.14
CA PRO A 490 -9.05 -26.18 11.20
C PRO A 490 -7.74 -26.71 11.77
N VAL A 491 -6.95 -25.88 12.46
CA VAL A 491 -5.67 -26.28 13.08
C VAL A 491 -5.88 -27.37 14.14
N LYS A 492 -6.87 -27.21 15.03
CA LYS A 492 -7.20 -28.23 16.03
C LYS A 492 -7.56 -29.56 15.39
N ASN A 493 -8.30 -29.53 14.27
CA ASN A 493 -8.63 -30.75 13.54
C ASN A 493 -7.37 -31.45 13.00
N VAL A 494 -6.39 -30.70 12.47
CA VAL A 494 -5.10 -31.26 12.03
C VAL A 494 -4.30 -31.85 13.19
N LEU A 495 -4.23 -31.13 14.31
CA LEU A 495 -3.52 -31.63 15.49
C LEU A 495 -4.15 -32.90 16.04
N ASN A 496 -5.49 -32.96 16.06
CA ASN A 496 -6.22 -34.16 16.45
C ASN A 496 -5.97 -35.32 15.49
N LEU A 497 -5.95 -35.06 14.18
CA LEU A 497 -5.56 -36.05 13.19
C LEU A 497 -4.17 -36.63 13.48
N PHE A 498 -3.15 -35.76 13.64
CA PHE A 498 -1.79 -36.21 13.97
C PHE A 498 -1.71 -37.00 15.27
N LYS A 499 -2.54 -36.65 16.27
CA LYS A 499 -2.64 -37.37 17.54
C LYS A 499 -3.23 -38.78 17.38
N THR A 500 -4.11 -39.00 16.40
CA THR A 500 -4.88 -40.25 16.21
C THR A 500 -4.39 -41.14 15.07
N LEU A 501 -3.47 -40.70 14.21
CA LEU A 501 -2.91 -41.51 13.13
C LEU A 501 -2.35 -42.86 13.64
N THR A 502 -2.74 -43.94 12.98
CA THR A 502 -2.19 -45.30 13.21
C THR A 502 -0.83 -45.45 12.57
N ASP A 503 -0.04 -46.44 13.00
CA ASP A 503 1.28 -46.70 12.41
C ASP A 503 1.18 -47.10 10.93
N GLN A 504 0.09 -47.76 10.54
CA GLN A 504 -0.19 -48.10 9.14
C GLN A 504 -0.46 -46.85 8.30
N GLN A 505 -1.25 -45.91 8.82
CA GLN A 505 -1.51 -44.63 8.14
C GLN A 505 -0.23 -43.79 8.03
N ILE A 506 0.58 -43.73 9.09
CA ILE A 506 1.88 -43.04 9.05
C ILE A 506 2.80 -43.66 8.01
N ALA A 507 2.90 -44.99 7.96
CA ALA A 507 3.71 -45.69 6.97
C ALA A 507 3.24 -45.37 5.54
N PHE A 508 1.92 -45.49 5.29
CA PHE A 508 1.33 -45.17 3.99
C PHE A 508 1.62 -43.74 3.53
N VAL A 509 1.40 -42.74 4.40
CA VAL A 509 1.65 -41.34 4.06
C VAL A 509 3.15 -41.10 3.84
N SER A 510 4.01 -41.64 4.69
CA SER A 510 5.46 -41.49 4.54
C SER A 510 5.95 -42.10 3.22
N ASP A 511 5.50 -43.31 2.89
CA ASP A 511 5.81 -43.96 1.62
C ASP A 511 5.35 -43.16 0.41
N SER A 512 4.12 -42.66 0.45
CA SER A 512 3.50 -41.89 -0.64
C SER A 512 4.21 -40.55 -0.86
N VAL A 513 4.44 -39.79 0.22
CA VAL A 513 5.15 -38.51 0.18
C VAL A 513 6.56 -38.69 -0.33
N THR A 514 7.35 -39.58 0.29
CA THR A 514 8.75 -39.77 -0.10
C THR A 514 8.87 -40.23 -1.55
N SER A 515 8.01 -41.15 -1.99
CA SER A 515 8.03 -41.63 -3.38
C SER A 515 7.68 -40.52 -4.37
N LYS A 516 6.69 -39.68 -4.06
CA LYS A 516 6.26 -38.56 -4.91
C LYS A 516 7.33 -37.46 -4.96
N THR A 517 7.86 -37.03 -3.81
CA THR A 517 8.91 -36.00 -3.73
C THR A 517 10.21 -36.47 -4.39
N PHE A 518 10.55 -37.75 -4.24
CA PHE A 518 11.71 -38.33 -4.92
C PHE A 518 11.59 -38.30 -6.44
N LYS A 519 10.45 -38.79 -6.98
CA LYS A 519 10.19 -38.79 -8.43
C LYS A 519 10.13 -37.36 -9.01
N GLY A 520 9.59 -36.41 -8.26
CA GLY A 520 9.40 -35.04 -8.74
C GLY A 520 10.66 -34.17 -8.69
N TYR A 521 11.50 -34.29 -7.66
CA TYR A 521 12.60 -33.34 -7.42
C TYR A 521 13.93 -34.01 -7.08
N HIS A 522 13.96 -34.96 -6.14
CA HIS A 522 15.25 -35.45 -5.64
C HIS A 522 15.97 -36.39 -6.60
N ARG A 523 15.27 -37.11 -7.49
CA ARG A 523 15.91 -38.04 -8.43
C ARG A 523 16.93 -37.32 -9.32
N SER A 524 16.53 -36.24 -9.99
CA SER A 524 17.42 -35.50 -10.88
C SER A 524 18.59 -34.85 -10.13
N LYS A 525 18.35 -34.35 -8.91
CA LYS A 525 19.41 -33.79 -8.05
C LYS A 525 20.42 -34.84 -7.59
N LEU A 526 19.94 -36.03 -7.25
CA LEU A 526 20.78 -37.16 -6.87
C LEU A 526 21.60 -37.64 -8.07
N GLU A 527 20.98 -37.77 -9.25
CA GLU A 527 21.66 -38.11 -10.51
C GLU A 527 22.74 -37.05 -10.87
N GLU A 528 22.43 -35.76 -10.75
CA GLU A 528 23.38 -34.65 -10.93
C GLU A 528 24.57 -34.76 -9.95
N GLN A 529 24.29 -35.06 -8.68
CA GLN A 529 25.33 -35.24 -7.66
C GLN A 529 26.20 -36.47 -7.93
N LEU A 530 25.60 -37.59 -8.35
CA LEU A 530 26.33 -38.80 -8.73
C LEU A 530 27.26 -38.51 -9.91
N GLN A 531 26.78 -37.82 -10.94
CA GLN A 531 27.59 -37.43 -12.09
C GLN A 531 28.75 -36.50 -11.69
N LYS A 532 28.52 -35.52 -10.81
CA LYS A 532 29.59 -34.67 -10.27
C LYS A 532 30.64 -35.49 -9.51
N ASN A 533 30.20 -36.47 -8.71
CA ASN A 533 31.11 -37.37 -8.00
C ASN A 533 31.91 -38.23 -8.98
N GLU A 534 31.28 -38.78 -10.03
CA GLU A 534 31.97 -39.56 -11.08
C GLU A 534 33.11 -38.76 -11.72
N GLN A 535 32.84 -37.50 -12.07
CA GLN A 535 33.84 -36.59 -12.63
C GLN A 535 34.94 -36.23 -11.63
N GLN A 536 34.57 -35.91 -10.39
CA GLN A 536 35.51 -35.48 -9.36
C GLN A 536 36.49 -36.58 -8.97
N TYR A 537 36.04 -37.83 -8.92
CA TYR A 537 36.83 -38.97 -8.48
C TYR A 537 37.33 -39.87 -9.63
N ASN A 538 37.06 -39.49 -10.88
CA ASN A 538 37.40 -40.28 -12.08
C ASN A 538 36.94 -41.75 -11.96
N TYR A 539 35.70 -41.93 -11.52
CA TYR A 539 35.06 -43.23 -11.27
C TYR A 539 33.67 -43.25 -11.93
N THR A 540 33.17 -44.41 -12.34
CA THR A 540 31.83 -44.55 -12.92
C THR A 540 31.01 -45.52 -12.07
N TYR A 541 29.85 -45.09 -11.58
CA TYR A 541 28.94 -46.01 -10.88
C TYR A 541 28.27 -46.94 -11.89
N SER A 542 28.18 -48.23 -11.56
CA SER A 542 27.33 -49.17 -12.30
C SER A 542 25.84 -48.82 -12.12
N GLN A 543 24.98 -49.31 -13.02
CA GLN A 543 23.53 -49.10 -12.87
C GLN A 543 23.01 -49.66 -11.56
N ASP A 544 23.41 -50.88 -11.19
CA ASP A 544 23.06 -51.49 -9.90
C ASP A 544 23.48 -50.64 -8.69
N GLN A 545 24.65 -49.98 -8.76
CA GLN A 545 25.09 -49.08 -7.69
C GLN A 545 24.21 -47.82 -7.62
N LYS A 546 23.86 -47.23 -8.77
CA LYS A 546 22.95 -46.07 -8.83
C LYS A 546 21.57 -46.44 -8.28
N GLU A 547 21.04 -47.59 -8.65
CA GLU A 547 19.76 -48.10 -8.15
C GLU A 547 19.79 -48.35 -6.64
N ARG A 548 20.83 -48.99 -6.10
CA ARG A 548 20.98 -49.18 -4.65
C ARG A 548 21.06 -47.86 -3.89
N ILE A 549 21.81 -46.87 -4.40
CA ILE A 549 21.89 -45.54 -3.78
C ILE A 549 20.50 -44.87 -3.76
N ILE A 550 19.73 -45.02 -4.83
CA ILE A 550 18.35 -44.52 -4.92
C ILE A 550 17.44 -45.22 -3.91
N GLU A 551 17.49 -46.55 -3.82
CA GLU A 551 16.71 -47.35 -2.88
C GLU A 551 17.04 -47.00 -1.42
N ASP A 552 18.33 -46.89 -1.09
CA ASP A 552 18.82 -46.48 0.23
C ASP A 552 18.35 -45.07 0.58
N TYR A 553 18.44 -44.13 -0.36
CA TYR A 553 17.93 -42.77 -0.18
C TYR A 553 16.43 -42.77 0.14
N LEU A 554 15.63 -43.52 -0.64
CA LEU A 554 14.19 -43.64 -0.45
C LEU A 554 13.87 -44.27 0.91
N LYS A 555 14.53 -45.38 1.27
CA LYS A 555 14.36 -46.06 2.54
C LYS A 555 14.66 -45.14 3.72
N ASN A 556 15.83 -44.48 3.70
CA ASN A 556 16.24 -43.57 4.77
C ASN A 556 15.28 -42.38 4.91
N SER A 557 14.83 -41.81 3.79
CA SER A 557 13.89 -40.70 3.77
C SER A 557 12.50 -41.10 4.32
N LYS A 558 12.02 -42.30 3.99
CA LYS A 558 10.77 -42.87 4.52
C LYS A 558 10.86 -43.10 6.04
N GLU A 559 11.94 -43.72 6.49
CA GLU A 559 12.17 -43.99 7.92
C GLU A 559 12.28 -42.69 8.72
N LEU A 560 12.96 -41.68 8.18
CA LEU A 560 13.06 -40.36 8.78
C LEU A 560 11.68 -39.71 8.95
N LEU A 561 10.88 -39.62 7.88
CA LEU A 561 9.55 -39.02 7.94
C LEU A 561 8.61 -39.79 8.89
N ARG A 562 8.68 -41.13 8.89
CA ARG A 562 7.94 -41.96 9.84
C ARG A 562 8.32 -41.66 11.29
N LYS A 563 9.62 -41.51 11.57
CA LYS A 563 10.12 -41.16 12.92
C LYS A 563 9.61 -39.80 13.37
N GLU A 564 9.53 -38.82 12.48
CA GLU A 564 9.00 -37.49 12.77
C GLU A 564 7.50 -37.53 13.08
N PHE A 565 6.70 -38.25 12.29
CA PHE A 565 5.29 -38.48 12.58
C PHE A 565 5.08 -39.09 13.97
N VAL A 566 5.82 -40.16 14.31
CA VAL A 566 5.75 -40.81 15.62
C VAL A 566 6.15 -39.84 16.73
N THR A 567 7.18 -39.03 16.50
CA THR A 567 7.65 -38.01 17.46
C THR A 567 6.57 -36.96 17.72
N VAL A 568 5.96 -36.41 16.67
CA VAL A 568 4.87 -35.42 16.79
C VAL A 568 3.63 -36.04 17.43
N ARG A 569 3.21 -37.24 17.02
CA ARG A 569 2.08 -37.94 17.64
C ARG A 569 2.28 -38.15 19.13
N ASN A 570 3.46 -38.62 19.54
CA ASN A 570 3.79 -38.85 20.95
C ASN A 570 3.86 -37.53 21.74
N LEU A 571 4.38 -36.47 21.12
CA LEU A 571 4.37 -35.12 21.68
C LEU A 571 2.93 -34.67 21.95
N LEU A 572 2.03 -34.78 20.97
CA LEU A 572 0.63 -34.35 21.08
C LEU A 572 -0.18 -35.19 22.08
N LYS A 573 0.11 -36.50 22.20
CA LYS A 573 -0.54 -37.38 23.20
C LYS A 573 -0.19 -37.02 24.65
N LYS A 574 0.99 -36.43 24.88
CA LYS A 574 1.47 -36.04 26.21
C LYS A 574 1.02 -34.64 26.64
N MET A 575 0.45 -33.85 25.73
CA MET A 575 0.01 -32.48 26.02
C MET A 575 -1.35 -32.48 26.72
N SER A 576 -1.51 -31.58 27.68
CA SER A 576 -2.83 -31.24 28.22
C SER A 576 -3.68 -30.49 27.19
N ASP A 577 -5.00 -30.41 27.42
CA ASP A 577 -5.91 -29.67 26.54
C ASP A 577 -5.59 -28.17 26.48
N SER A 578 -5.13 -27.59 27.60
CA SER A 578 -4.68 -26.21 27.67
C SER A 578 -3.45 -25.97 26.79
N GLU A 579 -2.43 -26.83 26.91
CA GLU A 579 -1.22 -26.75 26.07
C GLU A 579 -1.55 -26.97 24.59
N LEU A 580 -2.44 -27.90 24.27
CA LEU A 580 -2.88 -28.17 22.90
C LEU A 580 -3.62 -26.97 22.30
N ASN A 581 -4.45 -26.30 23.10
CA ASN A 581 -5.13 -25.08 22.68
C ASN A 581 -4.14 -23.93 22.44
N SER A 582 -3.14 -23.74 23.30
CA SER A 582 -2.09 -22.74 23.11
C SER A 582 -1.23 -23.05 21.88
N LEU A 583 -0.87 -24.32 21.67
CA LEU A 583 -0.19 -24.78 20.46
C LEU A 583 -1.01 -24.47 19.20
N ALA A 584 -2.31 -24.76 19.22
CA ALA A 584 -3.21 -24.49 18.11
C ALA A 584 -3.32 -22.99 17.82
N LYS A 585 -3.34 -22.13 18.84
CA LYS A 585 -3.30 -20.66 18.67
C LYS A 585 -2.02 -20.18 18.00
N ILE A 586 -0.86 -20.67 18.45
CA ILE A 586 0.45 -20.33 17.85
C ILE A 586 0.52 -20.81 16.40
N LEU A 587 -0.03 -21.99 16.07
CA LEU A 587 -0.03 -22.49 14.69
C LEU A 587 -1.05 -21.77 13.79
N ALA A 588 -2.22 -21.40 14.33
CA ALA A 588 -3.26 -20.67 13.61
C ALA A 588 -2.85 -19.23 13.28
N TYR A 589 -2.14 -18.58 14.21
CA TYR A 589 -1.68 -17.21 14.03
C TYR A 589 -0.31 -16.99 14.72
N PRO A 590 0.78 -17.42 14.08
CA PRO A 590 2.12 -17.40 14.67
C PRO A 590 2.60 -16.00 15.10
N ARG A 591 2.06 -14.95 14.48
CA ARG A 591 2.48 -13.56 14.66
C ARG A 591 1.74 -12.85 15.81
N GLY A 592 0.60 -13.35 16.26
CA GLY A 592 -0.19 -12.69 17.31
C GLY A 592 0.21 -13.04 18.73
N GLU A 593 0.82 -14.20 18.93
CA GLU A 593 1.19 -14.68 20.25
C GLU A 593 2.58 -14.16 20.65
N ARG A 594 2.62 -13.17 21.54
CA ARG A 594 3.89 -12.72 22.13
C ARG A 594 4.38 -13.76 23.13
N ILE A 595 5.59 -14.28 22.92
CA ILE A 595 6.24 -15.21 23.85
C ILE A 595 6.72 -14.41 25.07
N LYS A 596 5.90 -14.39 26.12
CA LYS A 596 6.17 -13.63 27.36
C LYS A 596 6.63 -14.50 28.53
N THR A 597 6.40 -15.82 28.46
CA THR A 597 6.68 -16.75 29.55
C THR A 597 7.51 -17.92 29.05
N GLN A 598 8.24 -18.56 29.96
CA GLN A 598 9.00 -19.77 29.66
C GLN A 598 8.10 -20.91 29.17
N GLU A 599 6.90 -21.03 29.73
CA GLU A 599 5.89 -22.00 29.29
C GLU A 599 5.48 -21.77 27.82
N MET A 600 5.13 -20.52 27.46
CA MET A 600 4.82 -20.15 26.08
C MET A 600 5.98 -20.43 25.14
N TYR A 601 7.22 -20.21 25.58
CA TYR A 601 8.41 -20.55 24.80
C TYR A 601 8.52 -22.07 24.56
N GLN A 602 8.22 -22.90 25.56
CA GLN A 602 8.17 -24.36 25.37
C GLN A 602 7.07 -24.76 24.39
N ILE A 603 5.88 -24.16 24.45
CA ILE A 603 4.82 -24.41 23.46
C ILE A 603 5.25 -23.96 22.06
N PHE A 604 5.95 -22.83 21.95
CA PHE A 604 6.51 -22.36 20.69
C PHE A 604 7.51 -23.38 20.11
N LEU A 605 8.44 -23.92 20.91
CA LEU A 605 9.35 -24.97 20.46
C LEU A 605 8.62 -26.25 20.02
N LYS A 606 7.54 -26.63 20.71
CA LYS A 606 6.66 -27.72 20.28
C LYS A 606 5.99 -27.42 18.93
N SER A 607 5.55 -26.17 18.73
CA SER A 607 4.95 -25.73 17.45
C SER A 607 5.91 -25.83 16.27
N ARG A 608 7.20 -25.56 16.49
CA ARG A 608 8.24 -25.73 15.46
C ARG A 608 8.33 -27.18 15.00
N LYS A 609 8.38 -28.15 15.91
CA LYS A 609 8.40 -29.58 15.55
C LYS A 609 7.19 -30.00 14.72
N VAL A 610 6.00 -29.47 15.03
CA VAL A 610 4.78 -29.75 14.24
C VAL A 610 4.86 -29.11 12.86
N ARG A 611 5.40 -27.89 12.76
CA ARG A 611 5.61 -27.19 11.49
C ARG A 611 6.66 -27.89 10.63
N ASP A 612 7.76 -28.35 11.22
CA ASP A 612 8.82 -29.09 10.53
C ASP A 612 8.26 -30.36 9.87
N LEU A 613 7.40 -31.10 10.58
CA LEU A 613 6.70 -32.24 10.02
C LEU A 613 5.81 -31.85 8.81
N ILE A 614 5.03 -30.77 8.91
CA ILE A 614 4.21 -30.28 7.77
C ILE A 614 5.10 -29.89 6.58
N ASN A 615 6.23 -29.25 6.83
CA ASN A 615 7.19 -28.86 5.79
C ASN A 615 7.79 -30.11 5.10
N HIS A 616 8.14 -31.16 5.85
CA HIS A 616 8.64 -32.42 5.28
C HIS A 616 7.57 -33.22 4.55
N ILE A 617 6.31 -33.21 5.02
CA ILE A 617 5.18 -33.76 4.28
C ILE A 617 5.01 -33.02 2.95
N GLY A 618 5.21 -31.70 2.96
CA GLY A 618 4.95 -30.81 1.84
C GLY A 618 3.44 -30.55 1.70
N LYS A 619 3.07 -29.28 1.55
CA LYS A 619 1.66 -28.85 1.55
C LYS A 619 0.83 -29.47 0.42
N ASN A 620 1.49 -29.82 -0.68
CA ASN A 620 0.90 -30.50 -1.85
C ASN A 620 0.50 -31.96 -1.58
N ASN A 621 0.75 -32.48 -0.39
CA ASN A 621 0.47 -33.86 0.02
C ASN A 621 -0.46 -33.94 1.24
N LEU A 622 -1.02 -32.82 1.70
CA LEU A 622 -1.92 -32.79 2.84
C LEU A 622 -3.26 -33.49 2.55
N ASP A 623 -3.61 -33.69 1.29
CA ASP A 623 -4.77 -34.48 0.88
C ASP A 623 -4.60 -35.98 1.18
N LEU A 624 -3.36 -36.50 1.24
CA LEU A 624 -3.07 -37.87 1.72
C LEU A 624 -3.46 -38.06 3.20
N LEU A 625 -3.56 -36.96 3.93
CA LEU A 625 -4.03 -36.90 5.32
C LEU A 625 -5.54 -36.58 5.40
N GLY A 626 -6.24 -36.54 4.26
CA GLY A 626 -7.66 -36.14 4.20
C GLY A 626 -7.88 -34.64 4.40
N LEU A 627 -6.82 -33.81 4.37
CA LEU A 627 -6.92 -32.37 4.53
C LEU A 627 -7.01 -31.67 3.18
N ASN A 628 -8.20 -31.14 2.87
CA ASN A 628 -8.42 -30.34 1.68
C ASN A 628 -8.23 -28.84 1.96
N LEU A 629 -7.13 -28.27 1.48
CA LEU A 629 -6.85 -26.83 1.66
C LEU A 629 -7.89 -25.91 1.01
N GLN A 630 -8.60 -26.37 -0.03
CA GLN A 630 -9.71 -25.60 -0.61
C GLN A 630 -10.84 -25.41 0.41
N ASP A 631 -11.13 -26.44 1.21
CA ASP A 631 -12.18 -26.40 2.23
C ASP A 631 -11.77 -25.50 3.40
N VAL A 632 -10.49 -25.53 3.80
CA VAL A 632 -9.93 -24.63 4.81
C VAL A 632 -10.03 -23.17 4.35
N LYS A 633 -9.63 -22.87 3.11
CA LYS A 633 -9.78 -21.53 2.52
C LYS A 633 -11.24 -21.10 2.49
N ASN A 634 -12.15 -21.97 2.03
CA ASN A 634 -13.58 -21.66 1.95
C ASN A 634 -14.15 -21.39 3.35
N TYR A 635 -13.76 -22.17 4.36
CA TYR A 635 -14.13 -21.93 5.75
C TYR A 635 -13.67 -20.55 6.24
N PHE A 636 -12.42 -20.18 5.98
CA PHE A 636 -11.85 -18.88 6.35
C PHE A 636 -12.62 -17.72 5.69
N VAL A 637 -12.83 -17.79 4.37
CA VAL A 637 -13.52 -16.74 3.60
C VAL A 637 -14.99 -16.62 4.01
N ASN A 638 -15.69 -17.74 4.18
CA ASN A 638 -17.10 -17.75 4.60
C ASN A 638 -17.27 -17.16 6.00
N SER A 639 -16.29 -17.38 6.89
CA SER A 639 -16.28 -16.76 8.23
C SER A 639 -16.11 -15.24 8.20
N LEU A 640 -15.65 -14.69 7.07
CA LEU A 640 -15.45 -13.25 6.83
C LEU A 640 -16.49 -12.65 5.87
N ALA A 641 -17.45 -13.44 5.39
CA ALA A 641 -18.48 -12.96 4.46
C ALA A 641 -19.39 -11.89 5.11
N GLY A 642 -19.65 -12.02 6.41
CA GLY A 642 -20.44 -11.05 7.21
C GLY A 642 -19.67 -9.81 7.67
N SER A 643 -18.66 -9.36 6.91
CA SER A 643 -17.87 -8.18 7.27
C SER A 643 -18.77 -6.95 7.49
N SER A 644 -18.52 -6.21 8.57
CA SER A 644 -19.21 -4.94 8.88
C SER A 644 -18.65 -3.76 8.08
N ALA A 645 -17.76 -4.01 7.12
CA ALA A 645 -17.16 -2.98 6.29
C ALA A 645 -18.21 -2.28 5.42
N LYS A 646 -18.35 -0.97 5.60
CA LYS A 646 -19.40 -0.17 4.96
C LYS A 646 -19.17 -0.01 3.46
N TYR A 647 -18.07 0.66 3.09
CA TYR A 647 -17.75 1.01 1.70
C TYR A 647 -16.53 0.31 1.13
N LEU A 648 -15.61 -0.19 1.94
CA LEU A 648 -14.36 -0.79 1.46
C LEU A 648 -14.04 -2.04 2.27
N LYS A 649 -13.80 -3.16 1.60
CA LYS A 649 -13.29 -4.40 2.20
C LYS A 649 -11.96 -4.77 1.55
N THR A 650 -10.90 -4.84 2.36
CA THR A 650 -9.61 -5.39 1.95
C THR A 650 -9.75 -6.89 1.69
N PRO A 651 -9.20 -7.43 0.59
CA PRO A 651 -9.15 -8.88 0.37
C PRO A 651 -8.51 -9.60 1.55
N SER A 652 -9.20 -10.62 2.02
CA SER A 652 -8.79 -11.44 3.17
C SER A 652 -7.92 -12.63 2.76
N VAL A 653 -7.89 -12.95 1.47
CA VAL A 653 -7.10 -14.03 0.88
C VAL A 653 -6.50 -13.56 -0.44
N ILE A 654 -5.27 -14.00 -0.69
CA ILE A 654 -4.61 -13.91 -2.00
C ILE A 654 -4.53 -15.32 -2.59
N ILE A 655 -4.75 -15.43 -3.91
CA ILE A 655 -4.62 -16.69 -4.65
C ILE A 655 -3.58 -16.50 -5.75
N THR A 656 -2.48 -17.22 -5.62
CA THR A 656 -1.35 -17.14 -6.55
C THR A 656 -1.14 -18.45 -7.29
N PHE A 657 -0.55 -18.36 -8.49
CA PHE A 657 0.12 -19.49 -9.11
C PHE A 657 1.60 -19.37 -8.80
N ASN A 658 2.11 -20.21 -7.89
CA ASN A 658 3.54 -20.25 -7.64
C ASN A 658 3.99 -21.70 -7.37
N ASP A 659 5.23 -22.03 -7.71
CA ASP A 659 5.86 -23.28 -7.27
C ASP A 659 6.80 -23.06 -6.06
N PHE A 660 6.87 -21.83 -5.54
CA PHE A 660 7.90 -21.42 -4.58
C PHE A 660 7.37 -21.13 -3.18
N TYR A 661 8.24 -21.33 -2.19
CA TYR A 661 8.03 -21.01 -0.78
C TYR A 661 8.45 -19.56 -0.52
N THR A 662 7.56 -18.60 -0.76
CA THR A 662 7.81 -17.18 -0.46
C THR A 662 7.22 -16.80 0.89
N THR A 663 8.01 -16.16 1.76
CA THR A 663 7.53 -15.64 3.04
C THR A 663 7.84 -14.16 3.13
N GLY A 664 7.10 -13.41 3.94
CA GLY A 664 7.38 -11.98 4.08
C GLY A 664 6.16 -11.16 4.41
N GLY A 665 6.40 -9.93 4.79
CA GLY A 665 5.35 -9.00 5.14
C GLY A 665 5.93 -7.62 5.39
N HIS A 666 5.08 -6.70 5.78
CA HIS A 666 5.46 -5.34 6.06
C HIS A 666 5.20 -5.05 7.53
N ASN A 667 6.25 -4.79 8.28
CA ASN A 667 6.09 -4.18 9.60
C ASN A 667 6.32 -2.69 9.44
N LEU A 668 5.28 -1.91 9.70
CA LEU A 668 5.35 -0.47 9.83
C LEU A 668 5.80 -0.11 11.24
N SER A 669 7.05 0.29 11.35
CA SER A 669 7.68 0.71 12.60
C SER A 669 7.58 2.22 12.75
N SER A 670 7.17 2.66 13.95
CA SER A 670 7.22 4.08 14.34
C SER A 670 8.65 4.62 14.55
N LYS A 671 9.67 3.75 14.54
CA LYS A 671 11.07 4.15 14.74
C LYS A 671 11.58 5.03 13.60
N ILE A 672 12.35 6.04 13.98
CA ILE A 672 13.07 6.95 13.09
C ILE A 672 14.56 6.81 13.37
N SER A 673 15.37 6.75 12.31
CA SER A 673 16.83 6.69 12.43
C SER A 673 17.41 8.06 12.79
N ARG A 674 17.73 8.27 14.07
CA ARG A 674 18.30 9.53 14.60
C ARG A 674 19.82 9.61 14.41
N VAL A 675 20.31 10.69 13.82
CA VAL A 675 21.75 10.95 13.61
C VAL A 675 22.28 11.95 14.63
N LYS A 676 23.53 11.77 15.06
CA LYS A 676 24.14 12.62 16.11
C LYS A 676 24.71 13.94 15.59
N THR A 677 25.17 13.98 14.33
CA THR A 677 25.88 15.15 13.77
C THR A 677 25.63 15.24 12.27
N MET A 678 25.49 16.46 11.74
CA MET A 678 25.44 16.69 10.29
C MET A 678 26.80 16.47 9.60
N LYS A 679 27.91 16.82 10.27
CA LYS A 679 29.27 16.89 9.68
C LYS A 679 29.86 15.57 9.19
N ASN A 680 29.34 14.42 9.64
CA ASN A 680 29.85 13.09 9.27
C ASN A 680 28.75 12.14 8.76
N TYR A 681 27.54 12.66 8.49
CA TYR A 681 26.48 11.84 7.93
C TYR A 681 26.78 11.56 6.46
N LYS A 682 27.55 10.51 6.20
CA LYS A 682 27.60 9.88 4.88
C LYS A 682 26.33 9.04 4.75
N ARG A 683 25.39 9.53 3.94
CA ARG A 683 24.23 8.74 3.48
C ARG A 683 24.75 7.36 3.04
N ALA A 684 24.03 6.28 3.35
CA ALA A 684 24.38 4.96 2.83
C ALA A 684 24.58 5.10 1.31
N SER A 685 25.82 4.91 0.87
CA SER A 685 26.33 5.44 -0.40
C SER A 685 25.42 5.15 -1.60
N SER A 686 24.71 6.17 -2.07
CA SER A 686 24.18 6.27 -3.43
C SER A 686 25.34 6.58 -4.36
N GLY A 687 26.13 5.56 -4.71
CA GLY A 687 26.96 5.59 -5.91
C GLY A 687 26.03 5.55 -7.12
N GLY A 688 25.42 6.69 -7.41
CA GLY A 688 24.53 6.95 -8.53
C GLY A 688 24.95 8.25 -9.17
N SER A 689 26.19 8.30 -9.66
CA SER A 689 26.54 9.16 -10.78
C SER A 689 26.57 8.26 -12.01
N ASP A 690 25.87 8.70 -13.06
CA ASP A 690 25.90 8.20 -14.43
C ASP A 690 25.11 6.92 -14.72
N TYR A 691 23.78 7.03 -14.65
CA TYR A 691 22.92 6.35 -15.63
C TYR A 691 21.92 7.37 -16.16
N VAL A 692 22.35 8.08 -17.21
CA VAL A 692 21.40 8.66 -18.17
C VAL A 692 20.71 7.45 -18.83
N ALA A 693 19.38 7.43 -18.79
CA ALA A 693 18.60 6.43 -19.50
C ALA A 693 18.83 6.60 -21.00
N ASP A 694 19.69 5.77 -21.58
CA ASP A 694 19.84 5.70 -23.02
C ASP A 694 18.78 4.73 -23.56
N ASN A 695 17.84 5.26 -24.33
CA ASN A 695 16.84 4.48 -25.05
C ASN A 695 17.54 3.69 -26.15
N SER A 696 18.02 2.48 -25.86
CA SER A 696 18.47 1.56 -26.89
C SER A 696 17.85 0.17 -26.72
N THR A 697 17.13 -0.22 -27.77
CA THR A 697 16.55 -1.53 -28.05
C THR A 697 17.54 -2.67 -27.79
N PRO A 698 17.14 -3.81 -27.20
CA PRO A 698 18.07 -4.89 -26.90
C PRO A 698 18.56 -5.56 -28.20
N SER A 699 19.84 -5.36 -28.50
CA SER A 699 20.58 -6.10 -29.53
C SER A 699 20.95 -7.48 -28.99
N ASN A 700 20.48 -8.51 -29.69
CA ASN A 700 20.93 -9.90 -29.60
C ASN A 700 22.45 -10.00 -29.68
N ASN A 701 23.09 -10.61 -28.67
CA ASN A 701 24.46 -11.10 -28.82
C ASN A 701 24.63 -12.50 -28.22
N ASN A 702 24.91 -13.44 -29.12
CA ASN A 702 25.39 -14.80 -28.84
C ASN A 702 26.77 -14.76 -28.14
N PRO A 703 27.06 -15.68 -27.20
CA PRO A 703 28.40 -15.79 -26.65
C PRO A 703 29.31 -16.57 -27.62
N LYS A 704 30.41 -15.93 -28.04
CA LYS A 704 31.56 -16.61 -28.66
C LYS A 704 32.44 -17.23 -27.57
N THR A 705 32.71 -18.50 -27.77
CA THR A 705 33.67 -19.38 -27.10
C THR A 705 35.09 -18.80 -27.11
N THR A 706 35.78 -18.88 -25.96
CA THR A 706 37.25 -18.80 -25.89
C THR A 706 37.78 -19.93 -25.02
N GLN A 707 38.72 -20.68 -25.61
CA GLN A 707 39.44 -21.81 -25.02
C GLN A 707 40.51 -21.37 -24.00
N PRO A 708 40.92 -22.26 -23.08
CA PRO A 708 41.88 -21.96 -22.04
C PRO A 708 43.34 -22.15 -22.49
N THR A 709 44.21 -21.22 -22.10
CA THR A 709 45.66 -21.35 -22.25
C THR A 709 46.28 -21.93 -20.98
N THR A 710 47.08 -22.97 -21.16
CA THR A 710 47.88 -23.67 -20.16
C THR A 710 49.18 -22.93 -19.86
N THR A 711 49.59 -22.82 -18.59
CA THR A 711 51.03 -22.92 -18.21
C THR A 711 51.30 -23.14 -16.71
N LYS A 712 51.79 -24.34 -16.41
CA LYS A 712 52.90 -24.75 -15.51
C LYS A 712 53.16 -24.02 -14.17
N SER A 713 52.88 -24.78 -13.11
CA SER A 713 53.71 -25.08 -11.93
C SER A 713 55.15 -24.52 -11.88
N LYS A 714 55.50 -23.88 -10.75
CA LYS A 714 56.77 -24.09 -10.02
C LYS A 714 56.63 -23.77 -8.52
N THR A 715 57.10 -24.72 -7.73
CA THR A 715 57.26 -24.75 -6.27
C THR A 715 58.47 -23.94 -5.83
N SER A 716 58.40 -23.19 -4.72
CA SER A 716 59.40 -23.23 -3.64
C SER A 716 58.94 -22.52 -2.37
N LYS A 717 59.27 -23.14 -1.23
CA LYS A 717 59.27 -22.55 0.12
C LYS A 717 60.33 -21.46 0.20
N THR A 718 60.21 -20.50 1.14
CA THR A 718 61.14 -20.30 2.30
C THR A 718 60.98 -18.90 2.96
N LYS A 719 60.90 -18.91 4.30
CA LYS A 719 61.27 -17.91 5.36
C LYS A 719 60.79 -16.45 5.31
N SER A 720 59.97 -16.14 6.32
CA SER A 720 60.20 -15.11 7.37
C SER A 720 61.43 -14.21 7.21
N THR A 721 61.21 -12.89 7.06
CA THR A 721 62.03 -11.87 7.74
C THR A 721 61.19 -10.64 8.10
N LYS A 722 61.53 -10.07 9.25
CA LYS A 722 60.92 -8.99 10.01
C LYS A 722 61.48 -7.63 9.55
N THR A 723 60.73 -6.56 9.83
CA THR A 723 61.17 -5.14 9.96
C THR A 723 61.30 -4.33 8.66
N THR A 724 60.47 -3.30 8.49
CA THR A 724 60.87 -1.87 8.53
C THR A 724 59.60 -1.01 8.53
N THR A 725 59.41 -0.25 9.60
CA THR A 725 58.30 0.69 9.78
C THR A 725 58.64 1.98 9.03
N THR A 726 57.99 2.22 7.89
CA THR A 726 58.09 3.50 7.16
C THR A 726 56.96 4.40 7.61
N THR A 727 57.31 5.44 8.37
CA THR A 727 56.40 6.48 8.85
C THR A 727 55.96 7.36 7.68
N THR A 728 54.82 7.06 7.07
CA THR A 728 54.17 7.96 6.11
C THR A 728 53.44 9.06 6.86
N THR A 729 54.02 10.26 6.87
CA THR A 729 53.35 11.51 7.22
C THR A 729 52.10 11.69 6.37
N SER A 730 50.93 11.46 6.98
CA SER A 730 49.63 11.73 6.39
C SER A 730 49.45 13.24 6.23
N LYS A 731 49.46 13.72 4.98
CA LYS A 731 48.94 15.04 4.61
C LYS A 731 47.51 15.18 5.17
N PRO A 732 47.14 16.32 5.79
CA PRO A 732 45.77 16.56 6.19
C PRO A 732 44.91 16.60 4.94
N THR A 733 44.09 15.58 4.74
CA THR A 733 43.05 15.57 3.73
C THR A 733 42.10 16.72 4.03
N ALA A 734 42.06 17.71 3.13
CA ALA A 734 41.12 18.81 3.20
C ALA A 734 39.71 18.23 3.38
N LYS A 735 39.06 18.56 4.50
CA LYS A 735 37.67 18.19 4.77
C LYS A 735 36.82 18.86 3.70
N SER A 736 36.40 18.10 2.69
CA SER A 736 35.41 18.57 1.72
C SER A 736 34.10 18.78 2.45
N THR A 737 33.72 20.05 2.66
CA THR A 737 32.36 20.38 3.09
C THR A 737 31.40 19.83 2.05
N PRO A 738 30.33 19.11 2.44
CA PRO A 738 29.36 18.58 1.49
C PRO A 738 28.76 19.73 0.67
N THR A 739 28.82 19.62 -0.66
CA THR A 739 28.22 20.62 -1.56
C THR A 739 26.69 20.54 -1.47
N VAL A 740 26.06 21.60 -0.99
CA VAL A 740 24.60 21.72 -0.93
C VAL A 740 24.08 21.95 -2.34
N ARG A 741 23.12 21.14 -2.78
CA ARG A 741 22.42 21.44 -4.04
C ARG A 741 21.53 22.65 -3.82
N LYS A 742 21.51 23.56 -4.80
CA LYS A 742 20.56 24.66 -4.79
C LYS A 742 19.13 24.11 -4.79
N ARG A 743 18.24 24.73 -4.02
CA ARG A 743 16.80 24.40 -3.97
C ARG A 743 16.21 24.13 -5.35
N THR A 744 16.43 25.04 -6.30
CA THR A 744 15.88 24.95 -7.67
C THR A 744 16.44 23.79 -8.50
N ALA A 745 17.60 23.25 -8.14
CA ALA A 745 18.17 22.06 -8.78
C ALA A 745 17.56 20.75 -8.25
N VAL A 746 16.93 20.79 -7.07
CA VAL A 746 16.25 19.63 -6.47
C VAL A 746 14.75 19.71 -6.71
N ILE A 747 14.14 20.86 -6.43
CA ILE A 747 12.72 21.14 -6.62
C ILE A 747 12.59 22.29 -7.64
N PRO A 748 12.25 22.00 -8.90
CA PRO A 748 12.12 23.04 -9.92
C PRO A 748 11.03 24.05 -9.56
N ALA A 749 11.34 25.35 -9.68
CA ALA A 749 10.37 26.42 -9.47
C ALA A 749 9.48 26.63 -10.70
N THR A 750 9.00 25.56 -11.33
CA THR A 750 8.04 25.69 -12.43
C THR A 750 6.72 26.23 -11.88
N GLN A 751 6.34 27.46 -12.26
CA GLN A 751 5.00 27.98 -12.02
C GLN A 751 3.99 27.01 -12.67
N ARG A 752 3.20 26.32 -11.86
CA ARG A 752 2.20 25.36 -12.36
C ARG A 752 0.87 25.59 -11.67
N GLY A 753 -0.16 25.78 -12.50
CA GLY A 753 -1.52 26.13 -12.08
C GLY A 753 -1.63 27.54 -11.48
N LYS A 754 -2.76 28.21 -11.64
CA LYS A 754 -3.08 29.33 -10.74
C LYS A 754 -3.14 28.73 -9.33
N ARG A 755 -2.39 29.28 -8.37
CA ARG A 755 -2.62 29.07 -6.93
C ARG A 755 -4.09 29.43 -6.69
N GLY A 756 -4.96 28.42 -6.72
CA GLY A 756 -6.40 28.63 -6.80
C GLY A 756 -6.88 29.36 -5.55
N LEU A 757 -7.37 30.58 -5.75
CA LEU A 757 -8.39 31.22 -4.92
C LEU A 757 -9.73 31.04 -5.63
#